data_AF-A0A1C5XMM1-F1
#
_entry.id   AF-A0A1C5XMM1-F1
#
_cell.length_a   1.000
_cell.length_b   1.000
_cell.length_c   1.000
_cell.angle_alpha   90.00
_cell.angle_beta   90.00
_cell.angle_gamma   90.00
#
_symmetry.space_group_name_H-M   'P 1'
#
loop_
_entity.id
_entity.type
_entity.pdbx_description
1 polymer ?
#
loop_
_entity_poly.entity_id
_entity_poly.type
_entity_poly.pdbx_seq_one_letter_code
_entity_poly.pdbx_strand_id
1 'polypeptide(L)'
;MKFWKNQSIRRKEVSFFLAMVLFGVLKEFLVYNLPIMAVPKGIHDDWIMVHMADALRSGQWLGEYNDLTLTKGMFFPLYLAVLNFLRLSYLSVSALLYTVSCMIFVYALRPLLKKYWACFTLYLVLLWNPVSYSVQAFQRVYRNSISYIQVLLIFGGLLALWLRRKEPVKKQILWLLTAAVGMVTFFYTREDAIWVEPFLLVFLLVYLGTMFFSWKKEHRREYVGKAVLVLLPFLSVWGAGQLIAQENDNHYNIRLTNELQKGGFAEMYKSMMAVKPEEDIPGVTMTREKIARMCDECPTLEKLEPYIQSSRLYWAGSGENEKDWEVRDGWVFWIFRTALAQAGYYTDGGTVNQVCLQIRDELEAAMDEGRLTRQATMPSTYMSPWREGYLGDLFGALGKAIAYTTTYDEMETLVYLYSEPDENGGIPLFERMTGDKAVWYESDLVEMAGWYASYEGMEGVTLQAEATDGTVLGTAEFTESDDIAAYLAGQGIEAPGSEKCRFSLKLSVKDKPQTVYLKAYRNGTLLDSYELSEDLTRVESGASCLNLDWYWDVPERHGFLAKINYKGVLLNGIRQVYHVTGAVAAAAGALAYVALCVRMLKRRLQKVKDEDGRDLSVWLTLSALLASYFVLLGGISYSEISGWNAILYWYLSGAYPIMIAFEALAVLFLVQELREKVNQ
;
A
#
# COMPACT_ATOMS: atom_id res chain seq x y z
N MET A 1 16.67 36.73 -10.64
CA MET A 1 15.33 37.33 -10.87
C MET A 1 15.17 38.24 -12.10
N LYS A 2 16.24 38.78 -12.75
CA LYS A 2 16.10 39.66 -13.94
C LYS A 2 15.70 38.95 -15.25
N PHE A 3 16.02 37.66 -15.42
CA PHE A 3 15.72 36.89 -16.64
C PHE A 3 14.22 36.74 -16.97
N TRP A 4 13.35 36.81 -15.95
CA TRP A 4 11.90 36.55 -16.09
C TRP A 4 11.08 37.79 -16.48
N LYS A 5 11.64 39.00 -16.44
CA LYS A 5 10.86 40.23 -16.71
C LYS A 5 10.54 40.43 -18.20
N ASN A 6 11.44 40.05 -19.11
CA ASN A 6 11.31 40.33 -20.56
C ASN A 6 10.77 39.17 -21.42
N GLN A 7 10.28 38.09 -20.81
CA GLN A 7 9.73 36.95 -21.57
C GLN A 7 8.23 37.08 -21.84
N SER A 8 7.76 36.58 -22.99
CA SER A 8 6.32 36.44 -23.27
C SER A 8 5.66 35.49 -22.28
N ILE A 9 4.34 35.64 -22.04
CA ILE A 9 3.58 34.79 -21.11
C ILE A 9 3.81 33.30 -21.43
N ARG A 10 3.71 32.92 -22.71
CA ARG A 10 3.95 31.55 -23.18
C ARG A 10 5.35 31.02 -22.83
N ARG A 11 6.40 31.85 -22.92
CA ARG A 11 7.76 31.42 -22.52
C ARG A 11 7.85 31.18 -21.01
N LYS A 12 7.21 32.03 -20.19
CA LYS A 12 7.18 31.84 -18.73
C LYS A 12 6.46 30.55 -18.34
N GLU A 13 5.37 30.21 -19.03
CA GLU A 13 4.65 28.94 -18.84
C GLU A 13 5.54 27.73 -19.13
N VAL A 14 6.19 27.74 -20.29
CA VAL A 14 7.07 26.65 -20.70
C VAL A 14 8.24 26.52 -19.72
N SER A 15 8.88 27.63 -19.33
CA SER A 15 9.95 27.61 -18.33
C SER A 15 9.48 27.10 -16.97
N PHE A 16 8.28 27.47 -16.53
CA PHE A 16 7.70 26.96 -15.27
C PHE A 16 7.41 25.46 -15.35
N PHE A 17 6.79 25.00 -16.44
CA PHE A 17 6.55 23.58 -16.67
C PHE A 17 7.85 22.78 -16.71
N LEU A 18 8.85 23.23 -17.47
CA LEU A 18 10.16 22.59 -17.54
C LEU A 18 10.88 22.58 -16.19
N ALA A 19 10.74 23.62 -15.38
CA ALA A 19 11.29 23.64 -14.02
C ALA A 19 10.63 22.56 -13.14
N MET A 20 9.31 22.38 -13.23
CA MET A 20 8.64 21.30 -12.50
C MET A 20 9.11 19.92 -12.98
N VAL A 21 9.18 19.72 -14.29
CA VAL A 21 9.67 18.47 -14.89
C VAL A 21 11.11 18.18 -14.46
N LEU A 22 12.00 19.17 -14.47
CA LEU A 22 13.39 19.00 -14.03
C LEU A 22 13.48 18.46 -12.60
N PHE A 23 12.73 19.06 -11.66
CA PHE A 23 12.71 18.58 -10.28
C PHE A 23 12.01 17.23 -10.14
N GLY A 24 11.00 16.95 -10.97
CA GLY A 24 10.38 15.63 -11.07
C GLY A 24 11.38 14.55 -11.50
N VAL A 25 12.18 14.83 -12.53
CA VAL A 25 13.26 13.94 -12.99
C VAL A 25 14.35 13.78 -11.94
N LEU A 26 14.68 14.84 -11.19
CA LEU A 26 15.62 14.75 -10.07
C LEU A 26 15.09 13.81 -8.99
N LYS A 27 13.80 13.92 -8.64
CA LYS A 27 13.16 12.99 -7.72
C LYS A 27 13.21 11.57 -8.25
N GLU A 28 12.80 11.37 -9.50
CA GLU A 28 12.82 10.08 -10.18
C GLU A 28 14.20 9.42 -10.10
N PHE A 29 15.26 10.20 -10.39
CA PHE A 29 16.63 9.73 -10.28
C PHE A 29 17.01 9.26 -8.86
N LEU A 30 16.54 9.95 -7.82
CA LEU A 30 16.83 9.60 -6.43
C LEU A 30 16.07 8.36 -5.94
N VAL A 31 14.89 8.08 -6.48
CA VAL A 31 14.10 6.90 -6.08
C VAL A 31 14.32 5.70 -7.00
N TYR A 32 14.82 5.92 -8.21
CA TYR A 32 15.17 4.86 -9.14
C TYR A 32 16.17 3.90 -8.50
N ASN A 33 15.96 2.59 -8.71
CA ASN A 33 16.78 1.51 -8.15
C ASN A 33 16.76 1.36 -6.62
N LEU A 34 15.91 2.10 -5.88
CA LEU A 34 15.68 1.77 -4.48
C LEU A 34 15.06 0.36 -4.37
N PRO A 35 15.37 -0.38 -3.29
CA PRO A 35 14.75 -1.68 -3.10
C PRO A 35 13.30 -1.55 -2.65
N ILE A 36 12.49 -2.54 -3.03
CA ILE A 36 11.16 -2.75 -2.43
C ILE A 36 11.30 -3.44 -1.07
N MET A 37 10.32 -3.19 -0.18
CA MET A 37 10.06 -4.03 0.97
C MET A 37 9.04 -5.09 0.56
N ALA A 38 9.52 -6.32 0.36
CA ALA A 38 8.65 -7.48 0.18
C ALA A 38 8.34 -8.10 1.55
N VAL A 39 7.06 -8.38 1.79
CA VAL A 39 6.56 -8.95 3.06
C VAL A 39 5.71 -10.19 2.73
N PRO A 40 6.32 -11.26 2.20
CA PRO A 40 5.57 -12.44 1.77
C PRO A 40 4.86 -13.19 2.91
N LYS A 41 5.33 -13.04 4.16
CA LYS A 41 4.65 -13.59 5.35
C LYS A 41 3.39 -12.81 5.76
N GLY A 42 3.18 -11.62 5.21
CA GLY A 42 1.98 -10.82 5.41
C GLY A 42 0.79 -11.37 4.62
N ILE A 43 0.34 -12.59 4.93
CA ILE A 43 -0.71 -13.34 4.19
C ILE A 43 -1.98 -12.48 4.02
N HIS A 44 -2.40 -11.81 5.09
CA HIS A 44 -3.62 -11.00 5.15
C HIS A 44 -3.47 -9.57 4.61
N ASP A 45 -2.26 -9.17 4.20
CA ASP A 45 -1.95 -7.81 3.75
C ASP A 45 -1.15 -7.78 2.44
N ASP A 46 0.17 -7.94 2.47
CA ASP A 46 1.04 -7.74 1.31
C ASP A 46 0.94 -8.92 0.32
N TRP A 47 0.95 -10.15 0.83
CA TRP A 47 0.94 -11.37 0.03
C TRP A 47 -0.30 -11.45 -0.85
N ILE A 48 -1.49 -11.21 -0.27
CA ILE A 48 -2.77 -11.26 -0.99
C ILE A 48 -2.81 -10.27 -2.15
N MET A 49 -2.23 -9.08 -1.99
CA MET A 49 -2.20 -8.05 -3.04
C MET A 49 -1.39 -8.50 -4.26
N VAL A 50 -0.23 -9.10 -4.01
CA VAL A 50 0.67 -9.58 -5.06
C VAL A 50 0.11 -10.84 -5.72
N HIS A 51 -0.51 -11.74 -4.96
CA HIS A 51 -1.16 -12.94 -5.50
C HIS A 51 -2.37 -12.61 -6.36
N MET A 52 -3.22 -11.67 -5.93
CA MET A 52 -4.32 -11.17 -6.77
C MET A 52 -3.80 -10.53 -8.06
N ALA A 53 -2.67 -9.83 -8.00
CA ALA A 53 -2.06 -9.24 -9.20
C ALA A 53 -1.54 -10.33 -10.16
N ASP A 54 -0.95 -11.41 -9.64
CA ASP A 54 -0.47 -12.56 -10.42
C ASP A 54 -1.64 -13.34 -11.05
N ALA A 55 -2.74 -13.52 -10.31
CA ALA A 55 -3.97 -14.12 -10.81
C ALA A 55 -4.59 -13.28 -11.94
N LEU A 56 -4.69 -11.96 -11.77
CA LEU A 56 -5.15 -11.04 -12.82
C LEU A 56 -4.27 -11.12 -14.06
N ARG A 57 -2.95 -11.20 -13.86
CA ARG A 57 -1.95 -11.32 -14.94
C ARG A 57 -2.07 -12.64 -15.71
N SER A 58 -2.57 -13.68 -15.05
CA SER A 58 -2.79 -15.03 -15.58
C SER A 58 -4.22 -15.25 -16.11
N GLY A 59 -5.08 -14.23 -16.06
CA GLY A 59 -6.46 -14.31 -16.53
C GLY A 59 -7.42 -15.02 -15.58
N GLN A 60 -7.04 -15.25 -14.32
CA GLN A 60 -7.81 -15.96 -13.30
C GLN A 60 -8.56 -14.99 -12.36
N TRP A 61 -9.06 -13.86 -12.88
CA TRP A 61 -9.63 -12.77 -12.09
C TRP A 61 -8.81 -12.49 -10.81
N LEU A 62 -9.39 -12.55 -9.61
CA LEU A 62 -8.69 -12.33 -8.33
C LEU A 62 -8.17 -13.63 -7.67
N GLY A 63 -8.12 -14.73 -8.43
CA GLY A 63 -7.73 -16.06 -7.95
C GLY A 63 -8.92 -16.90 -7.49
N GLU A 64 -8.64 -18.01 -6.82
CA GLU A 64 -9.66 -18.89 -6.25
C GLU A 64 -10.43 -18.19 -5.12
N TYR A 65 -11.69 -18.57 -4.93
CA TYR A 65 -12.52 -18.04 -3.86
C TYR A 65 -12.18 -18.72 -2.53
N ASN A 66 -11.74 -17.93 -1.55
CA ASN A 66 -11.36 -18.39 -0.22
C ASN A 66 -11.58 -17.26 0.82
N ASP A 67 -11.16 -17.50 2.07
CA ASP A 67 -11.33 -16.57 3.19
C ASP A 67 -10.56 -15.26 3.04
N LEU A 68 -9.62 -15.17 2.11
CA LEU A 68 -8.90 -13.93 1.78
C LEU A 68 -9.61 -13.14 0.66
N THR A 69 -10.35 -13.81 -0.23
CA THR A 69 -10.95 -13.19 -1.42
C THR A 69 -11.98 -12.11 -1.04
N LEU A 70 -12.02 -11.02 -1.81
CA LEU A 70 -12.94 -9.88 -1.63
C LEU A 70 -12.85 -9.15 -0.26
N THR A 71 -11.77 -9.36 0.49
CA THR A 71 -11.51 -8.61 1.74
C THR A 71 -10.91 -7.23 1.50
N LYS A 72 -10.28 -7.04 0.33
CA LYS A 72 -9.53 -5.83 -0.01
C LYS A 72 -9.90 -5.29 -1.40
N GLY A 73 -9.76 -3.99 -1.60
CA GLY A 73 -9.99 -3.32 -2.88
C GLY A 73 -9.05 -3.81 -3.99
N MET A 74 -9.61 -4.17 -5.14
CA MET A 74 -8.87 -4.79 -6.26
C MET A 74 -7.99 -3.83 -7.07
N PHE A 75 -8.08 -2.50 -6.89
CA PHE A 75 -7.39 -1.57 -7.77
C PHE A 75 -5.86 -1.65 -7.64
N PHE A 76 -5.32 -1.86 -6.43
CA PHE A 76 -3.88 -1.99 -6.25
C PHE A 76 -3.32 -3.27 -6.91
N PRO A 77 -3.94 -4.46 -6.75
CA PRO A 77 -3.60 -5.64 -7.54
C PRO A 77 -3.66 -5.40 -9.05
N LEU A 78 -4.73 -4.75 -9.54
CA LEU A 78 -4.87 -4.40 -10.96
C LEU A 78 -3.74 -3.47 -11.42
N TYR A 79 -3.38 -2.48 -10.60
CA TYR A 79 -2.26 -1.58 -10.87
C TYR A 79 -0.95 -2.37 -11.04
N LEU A 80 -0.61 -3.27 -10.11
CA LEU A 80 0.58 -4.12 -10.23
C LEU A 80 0.53 -5.01 -11.47
N ALA A 81 -0.61 -5.65 -11.75
CA ALA A 81 -0.77 -6.50 -12.93
C ALA A 81 -0.54 -5.74 -14.25
N VAL A 82 -1.06 -4.50 -14.35
CA VAL A 82 -0.84 -3.62 -15.51
C VAL A 82 0.63 -3.21 -15.63
N LEU A 83 1.28 -2.84 -14.52
CA LEU A 83 2.71 -2.50 -14.56
C LEU A 83 3.56 -3.69 -14.98
N ASN A 84 3.29 -4.87 -14.43
CA ASN A 84 3.96 -6.11 -14.82
C ASN A 84 3.75 -6.42 -16.31
N PHE A 85 2.51 -6.30 -16.82
CA PHE A 85 2.19 -6.50 -18.23
C PHE A 85 2.98 -5.55 -19.14
N LEU A 86 3.12 -4.29 -18.74
CA LEU A 86 3.89 -3.26 -19.46
C LEU A 86 5.40 -3.32 -19.19
N ARG A 87 5.87 -4.22 -18.31
CA ARG A 87 7.27 -4.34 -17.86
C ARG A 87 7.82 -3.04 -17.27
N LEU A 88 7.00 -2.35 -16.47
CA LEU A 88 7.36 -1.11 -15.80
C LEU A 88 7.67 -1.35 -14.31
N SER A 89 8.67 -0.66 -13.79
CA SER A 89 9.00 -0.64 -12.36
C SER A 89 7.87 0.01 -11.55
N TYR A 90 7.42 -0.69 -10.51
CA TYR A 90 6.42 -0.22 -9.56
C TYR A 90 6.84 1.07 -8.85
N LEU A 91 8.08 1.14 -8.33
CA LEU A 91 8.58 2.32 -7.62
C LEU A 91 8.68 3.52 -8.56
N SER A 92 9.23 3.31 -9.76
CA SER A 92 9.41 4.38 -10.75
C SER A 92 8.07 4.94 -11.22
N VAL A 93 7.11 4.07 -11.58
CA VAL A 93 5.78 4.53 -12.00
C VAL A 93 5.03 5.20 -10.86
N SER A 94 5.12 4.69 -9.63
CA SER A 94 4.47 5.32 -8.47
C SER A 94 5.04 6.72 -8.20
N ALA A 95 6.36 6.89 -8.29
CA ALA A 95 7.02 8.19 -8.15
C ALA A 95 6.64 9.17 -9.27
N LEU A 96 6.56 8.70 -10.51
CA LEU A 96 6.12 9.48 -11.65
C LEU A 96 4.66 9.92 -11.49
N LEU A 97 3.76 9.00 -11.14
CA LEU A 97 2.34 9.30 -10.92
C LEU A 97 2.17 10.32 -9.79
N TYR A 98 2.95 10.20 -8.70
CA TYR A 98 2.96 11.21 -7.65
C TYR A 98 3.43 12.58 -8.16
N THR A 99 4.53 12.62 -8.92
CA THR A 99 5.06 13.85 -9.52
C THR A 99 4.01 14.53 -10.40
N VAL A 100 3.36 13.76 -11.27
CA VAL A 100 2.28 14.24 -12.14
C VAL A 100 1.09 14.73 -11.30
N SER A 101 0.70 14.02 -10.25
CA SER A 101 -0.39 14.44 -9.36
C SER A 101 -0.08 15.76 -8.64
N CYS A 102 1.16 16.00 -8.22
CA CYS A 102 1.61 17.27 -7.66
C CYS A 102 1.51 18.40 -8.68
N MET A 103 1.93 18.15 -9.93
CA MET A 103 1.81 19.14 -11.02
C MET A 103 0.34 19.47 -11.30
N ILE A 104 -0.51 18.45 -11.43
CA ILE A 104 -1.96 18.60 -11.63
C ILE A 104 -2.58 19.43 -10.50
N PHE A 105 -2.27 19.12 -9.25
CA PHE A 105 -2.78 19.84 -8.08
C PHE A 105 -2.35 21.31 -8.07
N VAL A 106 -1.10 21.61 -8.41
CA VAL A 106 -0.60 23.00 -8.52
C VAL A 106 -1.29 23.75 -9.66
N TYR A 107 -1.49 23.12 -10.81
CA TYR A 107 -2.24 23.72 -11.93
C TYR A 107 -3.74 23.90 -11.62
N ALA A 108 -4.32 23.01 -10.81
CA ALA A 108 -5.69 23.13 -10.33
C ALA A 108 -5.87 24.45 -9.57
N LEU A 109 -4.95 24.76 -8.65
CA LEU A 109 -4.98 25.92 -7.75
C LEU A 109 -4.40 27.21 -8.33
N ARG A 110 -3.88 27.15 -9.55
CA ARG A 110 -3.31 28.30 -10.27
C ARG A 110 -4.21 29.55 -10.32
N PRO A 111 -5.55 29.45 -10.48
CA PRO A 111 -6.43 30.62 -10.43
C PRO A 111 -6.35 31.41 -9.11
N LEU A 112 -6.02 30.76 -7.99
CA LEU A 112 -5.87 31.39 -6.69
C LEU A 112 -4.45 31.93 -6.46
N LEU A 113 -3.43 31.14 -6.81
CA LEU A 113 -2.02 31.50 -6.54
C LEU A 113 -1.51 32.60 -7.46
N LYS A 114 -1.91 32.62 -8.74
CA LYS A 114 -1.55 33.60 -9.80
C LYS A 114 -0.04 33.77 -10.12
N LYS A 115 0.86 33.64 -9.14
CA LYS A 115 2.30 33.91 -9.24
C LYS A 115 3.08 32.60 -9.37
N TYR A 116 3.97 32.52 -10.36
CA TYR A 116 4.79 31.32 -10.61
C TYR A 116 5.64 30.90 -9.42
N TRP A 117 6.21 31.85 -8.67
CA TRP A 117 7.01 31.50 -7.48
C TRP A 117 6.17 30.79 -6.42
N ALA A 118 4.92 31.21 -6.20
CA ALA A 118 4.04 30.60 -5.22
C ALA A 118 3.59 29.20 -5.67
N CYS A 119 3.26 29.05 -6.97
CA CYS A 119 3.00 27.73 -7.55
C CYS A 119 4.20 26.79 -7.43
N PHE A 120 5.41 27.31 -7.69
CA PHE A 120 6.63 26.52 -7.62
C PHE A 120 7.00 26.14 -6.19
N THR A 121 6.80 27.04 -5.22
CA THR A 121 6.96 26.72 -3.80
C THR A 121 6.00 25.60 -3.37
N LEU A 122 4.71 25.71 -3.71
CA LEU A 122 3.74 24.65 -3.43
C LEU A 122 4.13 23.32 -4.10
N TYR A 123 4.61 23.39 -5.35
CA TYR A 123 5.08 22.19 -6.06
C TYR A 123 6.25 21.53 -5.34
N LEU A 124 7.28 22.28 -4.92
CA LEU A 124 8.45 21.71 -4.28
C LEU A 124 8.12 21.07 -2.92
N VAL A 125 7.29 21.70 -2.10
CA VAL A 125 6.90 21.14 -0.80
C VAL A 125 6.07 19.87 -0.97
N LEU A 126 5.22 19.80 -2.01
CA LEU A 126 4.48 18.57 -2.33
C LEU A 126 5.41 17.49 -2.90
N LEU A 127 6.21 17.83 -3.90
CA LEU A 127 7.07 16.87 -4.61
C LEU A 127 8.00 16.12 -3.66
N TRP A 128 8.56 16.83 -2.69
CA TRP A 128 9.52 16.30 -1.72
C TRP A 128 8.87 15.85 -0.40
N ASN A 129 7.55 15.68 -0.34
CA ASN A 129 6.90 15.15 0.85
C ASN A 129 7.43 13.72 1.17
N PRO A 130 7.97 13.47 2.38
CA PRO A 130 8.59 12.19 2.72
C PRO A 130 7.72 10.95 2.55
N VAL A 131 6.39 11.09 2.64
CA VAL A 131 5.45 9.97 2.40
C VAL A 131 5.69 9.28 1.05
N SER A 132 6.14 10.05 0.05
CA SER A 132 6.29 9.61 -1.34
C SER A 132 7.61 8.93 -1.67
N TYR A 133 8.46 8.68 -0.67
CA TYR A 133 9.72 7.93 -0.81
C TYR A 133 10.10 7.15 0.47
N SER A 134 9.18 7.04 1.42
CA SER A 134 9.38 6.35 2.70
C SER A 134 9.15 4.84 2.61
N VAL A 135 9.70 4.06 3.54
CA VAL A 135 9.62 2.60 3.52
C VAL A 135 8.18 2.10 3.42
N GLN A 136 7.29 2.49 4.33
CA GLN A 136 5.98 1.84 4.46
C GLN A 136 4.91 2.42 3.53
N ALA A 137 5.12 3.62 2.99
CA ALA A 137 4.20 4.28 2.06
C ALA A 137 4.74 4.37 0.63
N PHE A 138 5.95 3.87 0.35
CA PHE A 138 6.48 3.85 -1.02
C PHE A 138 7.18 2.52 -1.31
N GLN A 139 8.19 2.15 -0.52
CA GLN A 139 8.99 0.94 -0.79
C GLN A 139 8.22 -0.36 -0.54
N ARG A 140 7.31 -0.37 0.43
CA ARG A 140 6.41 -1.50 0.71
C ARG A 140 5.41 -1.70 -0.41
N VAL A 141 5.32 -2.93 -0.88
CA VAL A 141 4.41 -3.34 -1.95
C VAL A 141 3.02 -3.59 -1.37
N TYR A 142 2.39 -2.49 -0.95
CA TYR A 142 1.06 -2.51 -0.36
C TYR A 142 0.23 -1.32 -0.83
N ARG A 143 -1.09 -1.48 -0.81
CA ARG A 143 -2.08 -0.52 -1.34
C ARG A 143 -1.96 0.91 -0.82
N ASN A 144 -1.42 1.08 0.39
CA ASN A 144 -1.24 2.40 1.01
C ASN A 144 -0.28 3.27 0.21
N SER A 145 0.57 2.65 -0.61
CA SER A 145 1.63 3.30 -1.36
C SER A 145 1.18 4.10 -2.58
N ILE A 146 -0.11 4.04 -2.94
CA ILE A 146 -0.71 4.87 -4.00
C ILE A 146 -1.77 5.85 -3.49
N SER A 147 -2.12 5.79 -2.20
CA SER A 147 -3.26 6.55 -1.64
C SER A 147 -3.03 8.06 -1.68
N TYR A 148 -1.82 8.52 -1.37
CA TYR A 148 -1.47 9.94 -1.41
C TYR A 148 -1.48 10.53 -2.83
N ILE A 149 -1.26 9.70 -3.86
CA ILE A 149 -1.39 10.09 -5.27
C ILE A 149 -2.86 10.34 -5.60
N GLN A 150 -3.71 9.36 -5.26
CA GLN A 150 -5.14 9.39 -5.55
C GLN A 150 -5.84 10.56 -4.86
N VAL A 151 -5.46 10.84 -3.61
CA VAL A 151 -5.94 12.01 -2.86
C VAL A 151 -5.63 13.32 -3.58
N LEU A 152 -4.40 13.52 -4.08
CA LEU A 152 -4.06 14.72 -4.85
C LEU A 152 -4.89 14.86 -6.13
N LEU A 153 -5.22 13.76 -6.80
CA LEU A 153 -6.09 13.77 -7.98
C LEU A 153 -7.54 14.15 -7.63
N ILE A 154 -8.09 13.61 -6.54
CA ILE A 154 -9.45 13.92 -6.06
C ILE A 154 -9.57 15.41 -5.72
N PHE A 155 -8.73 15.91 -4.81
CA PHE A 155 -8.79 17.29 -4.37
C PHE A 155 -8.40 18.24 -5.51
N GLY A 156 -7.37 17.92 -6.29
CA GLY A 156 -6.95 18.71 -7.45
C GLY A 156 -8.04 18.83 -8.50
N GLY A 157 -8.67 17.72 -8.91
CA GLY A 157 -9.74 17.69 -9.89
C GLY A 157 -10.96 18.49 -9.43
N LEU A 158 -11.48 18.21 -8.23
CA LEU A 158 -12.70 18.86 -7.73
C LEU A 158 -12.47 20.36 -7.43
N LEU A 159 -11.35 20.73 -6.81
CA LEU A 159 -11.03 22.14 -6.60
C LEU A 159 -10.83 22.89 -7.93
N ALA A 160 -10.23 22.26 -8.94
CA ALA A 160 -10.12 22.88 -10.26
C ALA A 160 -11.49 23.14 -10.90
N LEU A 161 -12.43 22.21 -10.77
CA LEU A 161 -13.82 22.38 -11.24
C LEU A 161 -14.50 23.54 -10.53
N TRP A 162 -14.36 23.63 -9.20
CA TRP A 162 -14.88 24.76 -8.44
C TRP A 162 -14.30 26.09 -8.92
N LEU A 163 -12.97 26.17 -9.05
CA LEU A 163 -12.28 27.41 -9.43
C LEU A 163 -12.59 27.85 -10.86
N ARG A 164 -12.96 26.92 -11.73
CA ARG A 164 -13.29 27.16 -13.15
C ARG A 164 -14.78 27.03 -13.45
N ARG A 165 -15.65 27.02 -12.43
CA ARG A 165 -17.11 26.87 -12.58
C ARG A 165 -17.76 27.89 -13.53
N LYS A 166 -17.19 29.09 -13.61
CA LYS A 166 -17.63 30.18 -14.52
C LYS A 166 -17.05 30.05 -15.94
N GLU A 167 -16.09 29.18 -16.17
CA GLU A 167 -15.45 28.97 -17.48
C GLU A 167 -16.22 27.96 -18.34
N PRO A 168 -16.05 27.95 -19.67
CA PRO A 168 -16.70 26.98 -20.55
C PRO A 168 -16.35 25.52 -20.22
N VAL A 169 -17.30 24.61 -20.43
CA VAL A 169 -17.17 23.16 -20.16
C VAL A 169 -15.91 22.54 -20.76
N LYS A 170 -15.48 22.97 -21.95
CA LYS A 170 -14.25 22.46 -22.59
C LYS A 170 -13.00 22.58 -21.71
N LYS A 171 -12.94 23.60 -20.84
CA LYS A 171 -11.83 23.79 -19.88
C LYS A 171 -11.99 22.98 -18.59
N GLN A 172 -13.11 22.30 -18.42
CA GLN A 172 -13.46 21.49 -17.25
C GLN A 172 -13.28 19.98 -17.49
N ILE A 173 -13.29 19.52 -18.75
CA ILE A 173 -13.22 18.10 -19.13
C ILE A 173 -12.01 17.39 -18.50
N LEU A 174 -10.81 17.99 -18.60
CA LEU A 174 -9.61 17.38 -18.01
C LEU A 174 -9.77 17.20 -16.49
N TRP A 175 -10.36 18.17 -15.80
CA TRP A 175 -10.56 18.13 -14.36
C TRP A 175 -11.66 17.15 -13.93
N LEU A 176 -12.70 16.96 -14.76
CA LEU A 176 -13.68 15.88 -14.59
C LEU A 176 -13.00 14.52 -14.70
N LEU A 177 -12.14 14.31 -15.71
CA LEU A 177 -11.39 13.07 -15.86
C LEU A 177 -10.42 12.85 -14.68
N THR A 178 -9.69 13.89 -14.26
CA THR A 178 -8.81 13.81 -13.09
C THR A 178 -9.58 13.41 -11.83
N ALA A 179 -10.74 14.03 -11.57
CA ALA A 179 -11.58 13.69 -10.43
C ALA A 179 -12.14 12.26 -10.54
N ALA A 180 -12.60 11.85 -11.72
CA ALA A 180 -13.12 10.50 -11.95
C ALA A 180 -12.06 9.42 -11.74
N VAL A 181 -10.86 9.61 -12.30
CA VAL A 181 -9.72 8.69 -12.10
C VAL A 181 -9.34 8.67 -10.62
N GLY A 182 -9.16 9.82 -9.98
CA GLY A 182 -8.83 9.90 -8.56
C GLY A 182 -9.84 9.15 -7.69
N MET A 183 -11.14 9.38 -7.90
CA MET A 183 -12.21 8.77 -7.11
C MET A 183 -12.33 7.26 -7.37
N VAL A 184 -12.43 6.82 -8.63
CA VAL A 184 -12.56 5.39 -8.96
C VAL A 184 -11.40 4.61 -8.37
N THR A 185 -10.17 5.07 -8.60
CA THR A 185 -8.99 4.36 -8.13
C THR A 185 -8.92 4.34 -6.60
N PHE A 186 -9.23 5.44 -5.90
CA PHE A 186 -9.19 5.50 -4.44
C PHE A 186 -10.23 4.59 -3.76
N PHE A 187 -11.50 4.66 -4.17
CA PHE A 187 -12.59 3.89 -3.55
C PHE A 187 -12.46 2.38 -3.78
N TYR A 188 -11.76 1.95 -4.83
CA TYR A 188 -11.44 0.53 -5.08
C TYR A 188 -10.01 0.14 -4.67
N THR A 189 -9.27 1.03 -4.00
CA THR A 189 -8.00 0.71 -3.32
C THR A 189 -8.19 0.56 -1.82
N ARG A 190 -9.03 1.40 -1.22
CA ARG A 190 -9.16 1.55 0.24
C ARG A 190 -10.59 1.39 0.73
N GLU A 191 -10.80 0.51 1.71
CA GLU A 191 -12.13 0.31 2.32
C GLU A 191 -12.49 1.44 3.29
N ASP A 192 -11.50 2.13 3.84
CA ASP A 192 -11.72 3.30 4.69
C ASP A 192 -11.72 4.62 3.89
N ALA A 193 -11.87 4.57 2.56
CA ALA A 193 -12.01 5.75 1.71
C ALA A 193 -13.16 6.70 2.12
N ILE A 194 -14.06 6.23 2.99
CA ILE A 194 -15.20 6.96 3.56
C ILE A 194 -14.82 8.31 4.18
N TRP A 195 -13.58 8.50 4.65
CA TRP A 195 -13.14 9.79 5.21
C TRP A 195 -13.17 10.94 4.18
N VAL A 196 -13.16 10.63 2.88
CA VAL A 196 -13.27 11.63 1.79
C VAL A 196 -14.74 12.00 1.52
N GLU A 197 -15.71 11.15 1.87
CA GLU A 197 -17.13 11.36 1.55
C GLU A 197 -17.72 12.67 2.10
N PRO A 198 -17.43 13.12 3.34
CA PRO A 198 -17.90 14.40 3.83
C PRO A 198 -17.48 15.57 2.91
N PHE A 199 -16.24 15.55 2.41
CA PHE A 199 -15.78 16.55 1.45
C PHE A 199 -16.54 16.45 0.12
N LEU A 200 -16.76 15.25 -0.40
CA LEU A 200 -17.50 15.05 -1.66
C LEU A 200 -18.95 15.54 -1.56
N LEU A 201 -19.62 15.25 -0.45
CA LEU A 201 -20.99 15.69 -0.19
C LEU A 201 -21.06 17.22 -0.13
N VAL A 202 -20.20 17.86 0.67
CA VAL A 202 -20.15 19.32 0.79
C VAL A 202 -19.80 19.96 -0.57
N PHE A 203 -18.84 19.39 -1.30
CA PHE A 203 -18.48 19.85 -2.64
C PHE A 203 -19.68 19.83 -3.59
N LEU A 204 -20.41 18.70 -3.65
CA LEU A 204 -21.60 18.57 -4.49
C LEU A 204 -22.68 19.59 -4.12
N LEU A 205 -23.01 19.72 -2.84
CA LEU A 205 -24.02 20.67 -2.38
C LEU A 205 -23.66 22.11 -2.74
N VAL A 206 -22.41 22.50 -2.52
CA VAL A 206 -21.92 23.85 -2.83
C VAL A 206 -21.88 24.09 -4.35
N TYR A 207 -21.40 23.12 -5.13
CA TYR A 207 -21.30 23.24 -6.58
C TYR A 207 -22.68 23.29 -7.24
N LEU A 208 -23.55 22.32 -6.93
CA LEU A 208 -24.92 22.24 -7.48
C LEU A 208 -25.76 23.43 -7.03
N GLY A 209 -25.68 23.84 -5.76
CA GLY A 209 -26.33 25.07 -5.29
C GLY A 209 -25.88 26.30 -6.08
N THR A 210 -24.58 26.42 -6.35
CA THR A 210 -24.03 27.53 -7.16
C THR A 210 -24.55 27.47 -8.59
N MET A 211 -24.61 26.29 -9.21
CA MET A 211 -25.16 26.14 -10.57
C MET A 211 -26.65 26.47 -10.61
N PHE A 212 -27.41 26.04 -9.61
CA PHE A 212 -28.84 26.33 -9.50
C PHE A 212 -29.12 27.83 -9.38
N PHE A 213 -28.44 28.54 -8.48
CA PHE A 213 -28.60 29.99 -8.35
C PHE A 213 -28.14 30.76 -9.60
N SER A 214 -27.07 30.31 -10.27
CA SER A 214 -26.60 30.93 -11.51
C SER A 214 -27.61 30.71 -12.65
N TRP A 215 -28.18 29.50 -12.76
CA TRP A 215 -29.24 29.20 -13.70
C TRP A 215 -30.50 30.03 -13.40
N LYS A 216 -30.94 30.13 -12.15
CA LYS A 216 -32.09 30.96 -11.77
C LYS A 216 -31.90 32.43 -12.13
N LYS A 217 -30.65 32.93 -12.09
CA LYS A 217 -30.34 34.33 -12.43
C LYS A 217 -30.28 34.57 -13.94
N GLU A 218 -29.66 33.66 -14.71
CA GLU A 218 -29.31 33.90 -16.11
C GLU A 218 -30.08 33.05 -17.12
N HIS A 219 -30.79 32.01 -16.67
CA HIS A 219 -31.59 31.07 -17.46
C HIS A 219 -30.80 30.35 -18.59
N ARG A 220 -29.47 30.27 -18.45
CA ARG A 220 -28.59 29.61 -19.43
C ARG A 220 -28.54 28.10 -19.22
N ARG A 221 -28.77 27.32 -20.29
CA ARG A 221 -28.69 25.85 -20.28
C ARG A 221 -27.31 25.29 -19.91
N GLU A 222 -26.25 26.08 -20.10
CA GLU A 222 -24.87 25.69 -19.74
C GLU A 222 -24.73 25.30 -18.26
N TYR A 223 -25.43 25.99 -17.35
CA TYR A 223 -25.39 25.69 -15.92
C TYR A 223 -26.01 24.33 -15.59
N VAL A 224 -27.08 23.94 -16.30
CA VAL A 224 -27.68 22.62 -16.19
C VAL A 224 -26.71 21.56 -16.71
N GLY A 225 -26.06 21.81 -17.86
CA GLY A 225 -25.04 20.92 -18.40
C GLY A 225 -23.88 20.69 -17.42
N LYS A 226 -23.38 21.75 -16.77
CA LYS A 226 -22.34 21.65 -15.72
C LYS A 226 -22.81 20.88 -14.48
N ALA A 227 -24.05 21.10 -14.06
CA ALA A 227 -24.66 20.38 -12.94
C ALA A 227 -24.82 18.87 -13.21
N VAL A 228 -25.09 18.47 -14.46
CA VAL A 228 -25.10 17.05 -14.84
C VAL A 228 -23.67 16.50 -14.93
N LEU A 229 -22.75 17.24 -15.56
CA LEU A 229 -21.38 16.78 -15.77
C LEU A 229 -20.60 16.59 -14.46
N VAL A 230 -20.85 17.38 -13.42
CA VAL A 230 -20.18 17.21 -12.12
C VAL A 230 -20.55 15.89 -11.44
N LEU A 231 -21.64 15.23 -11.86
CA LEU A 231 -22.01 13.89 -11.39
C LEU A 231 -21.17 12.78 -12.03
N LEU A 232 -20.45 13.07 -13.14
CA LEU A 232 -19.70 12.06 -13.88
C LEU A 232 -18.68 11.29 -13.00
N PRO A 233 -17.82 11.94 -12.18
CA PRO A 233 -16.92 11.21 -11.28
C PRO A 233 -17.64 10.25 -10.32
N PHE A 234 -18.82 10.63 -9.82
CA PHE A 234 -19.64 9.82 -8.91
C PHE A 234 -20.26 8.62 -9.65
N LEU A 235 -20.80 8.87 -10.85
CA LEU A 235 -21.32 7.82 -11.72
C LEU A 235 -20.21 6.87 -12.18
N SER A 236 -18.97 7.35 -12.35
CA SER A 236 -17.82 6.51 -12.67
C SER A 236 -17.46 5.57 -11.52
N VAL A 237 -17.48 6.04 -10.26
CA VAL A 237 -17.29 5.16 -9.09
C VAL A 237 -18.39 4.11 -9.05
N TRP A 238 -19.66 4.51 -9.17
CA TRP A 238 -20.78 3.57 -9.16
C TRP A 238 -20.68 2.55 -10.30
N GLY A 239 -20.43 3.01 -11.53
CA GLY A 239 -20.35 2.16 -12.72
C GLY A 239 -19.19 1.17 -12.65
N ALA A 240 -18.00 1.61 -12.21
CA ALA A 240 -16.88 0.70 -11.95
C ALA A 240 -17.25 -0.36 -10.90
N GLY A 241 -17.98 0.01 -9.85
CA GLY A 241 -18.45 -0.94 -8.84
C GLY A 241 -19.42 -1.97 -9.38
N GLN A 242 -20.31 -1.58 -10.29
CA GLN A 242 -21.21 -2.53 -10.96
C GLN A 242 -20.44 -3.52 -11.84
N LEU A 243 -19.40 -3.07 -12.54
CA LEU A 243 -18.54 -3.95 -13.35
C LEU A 243 -17.78 -4.94 -12.46
N ILE A 244 -17.14 -4.46 -11.39
CA ILE A 244 -16.42 -5.31 -10.44
C ILE A 244 -17.37 -6.34 -9.81
N ALA A 245 -18.55 -5.89 -9.37
CA ALA A 245 -19.54 -6.79 -8.79
C ALA A 245 -20.08 -7.82 -9.80
N GLN A 246 -20.18 -7.47 -11.08
CA GLN A 246 -20.55 -8.41 -12.14
C GLN A 246 -19.46 -9.47 -12.35
N GLU A 247 -18.19 -9.09 -12.38
CA GLU A 247 -17.11 -10.07 -12.52
C GLU A 247 -17.02 -10.98 -11.30
N ASN A 248 -17.21 -10.44 -10.09
CA ASN A 248 -17.30 -11.28 -8.89
C ASN A 248 -18.50 -12.23 -8.91
N ASP A 249 -19.63 -11.84 -9.50
CA ASP A 249 -20.78 -12.71 -9.70
C ASP A 249 -20.45 -13.86 -10.67
N ASN A 250 -19.80 -13.54 -11.79
CA ASN A 250 -19.40 -14.52 -12.81
C ASN A 250 -18.38 -15.55 -12.28
N HIS A 251 -17.46 -15.12 -11.42
CA HIS A 251 -16.35 -15.96 -10.94
C HIS A 251 -16.63 -16.63 -9.60
N TYR A 252 -17.41 -15.98 -8.72
CA TYR A 252 -17.57 -16.39 -7.33
C TYR A 252 -19.03 -16.55 -6.90
N ASN A 253 -20.01 -16.40 -7.81
CA ASN A 253 -21.43 -16.48 -7.49
C ASN A 253 -21.87 -15.47 -6.40
N ILE A 254 -21.22 -14.29 -6.37
CA ILE A 254 -21.56 -13.22 -5.43
C ILE A 254 -21.41 -11.82 -6.04
N ARG A 255 -22.51 -11.08 -6.09
CA ARG A 255 -22.59 -9.76 -6.72
C ARG A 255 -22.27 -8.60 -5.75
N LEU A 256 -21.01 -8.49 -5.33
CA LEU A 256 -20.52 -7.38 -4.51
C LEU A 256 -19.06 -7.07 -4.81
N THR A 257 -18.54 -5.93 -4.34
CA THR A 257 -17.13 -5.54 -4.56
C THR A 257 -16.21 -5.92 -3.41
N ASN A 258 -16.74 -5.99 -2.19
CA ASN A 258 -15.97 -6.27 -0.97
C ASN A 258 -16.92 -6.83 0.10
N GLU A 259 -16.62 -8.02 0.63
CA GLU A 259 -17.46 -8.75 1.59
C GLU A 259 -17.39 -8.17 3.00
N LEU A 260 -16.34 -7.41 3.29
CA LEU A 260 -16.22 -6.77 4.59
C LEU A 260 -17.23 -5.62 4.70
N GLN A 261 -17.47 -4.88 3.63
CA GLN A 261 -18.36 -3.72 3.65
C GLN A 261 -19.83 -4.03 3.37
N LYS A 262 -20.13 -5.13 2.65
CA LYS A 262 -21.48 -5.47 2.19
C LYS A 262 -21.72 -6.98 2.15
N GLY A 263 -22.98 -7.38 2.10
CA GLY A 263 -23.40 -8.77 2.01
C GLY A 263 -23.53 -9.45 3.38
N GLY A 264 -23.75 -10.76 3.34
CA GLY A 264 -24.06 -11.56 4.52
C GLY A 264 -23.00 -11.48 5.60
N PHE A 265 -21.71 -11.53 5.24
CA PHE A 265 -20.63 -11.44 6.22
C PHE A 265 -20.64 -10.09 6.96
N ALA A 266 -20.78 -8.97 6.24
CA ALA A 266 -20.86 -7.64 6.84
C ALA A 266 -22.08 -7.48 7.76
N GLU A 267 -23.24 -7.99 7.34
CA GLU A 267 -24.48 -7.95 8.14
C GLU A 267 -24.40 -8.83 9.38
N MET A 268 -23.87 -10.05 9.25
CA MET A 268 -23.56 -10.96 10.36
C MET A 268 -22.64 -10.28 11.36
N TYR A 269 -21.50 -9.79 10.91
CA TYR A 269 -20.51 -9.16 11.78
C TYR A 269 -21.11 -7.95 12.51
N LYS A 270 -21.91 -7.13 11.83
CA LYS A 270 -22.58 -5.99 12.46
C LYS A 270 -23.58 -6.43 13.54
N SER A 271 -24.32 -7.51 13.32
CA SER A 271 -25.27 -8.07 14.29
C SER A 271 -24.53 -8.64 15.50
N MET A 272 -23.38 -9.29 15.28
CA MET A 272 -22.49 -9.72 16.36
C MET A 272 -21.95 -8.53 17.16
N MET A 273 -21.57 -7.44 16.50
CA MET A 273 -21.15 -6.20 17.18
C MET A 273 -22.29 -5.55 17.98
N ALA A 274 -23.55 -5.73 17.58
CA ALA A 274 -24.73 -5.24 18.27
C ALA A 274 -25.08 -6.00 19.54
N VAL A 275 -24.51 -7.19 19.77
CA VAL A 275 -24.63 -7.90 21.06
C VAL A 275 -23.72 -7.21 22.09
N LYS A 276 -24.29 -6.82 23.23
CA LYS A 276 -23.58 -6.16 24.32
C LYS A 276 -22.75 -7.19 25.12
N PRO A 277 -21.42 -6.98 25.29
CA PRO A 277 -20.61 -7.82 26.18
C PRO A 277 -20.96 -7.54 27.64
N GLU A 278 -20.74 -8.52 28.52
CA GLU A 278 -20.87 -8.31 29.97
C GLU A 278 -19.69 -7.55 30.55
N GLU A 279 -18.50 -7.82 30.04
CA GLU A 279 -17.24 -7.19 30.45
C GLU A 279 -16.77 -6.17 29.41
N ASP A 280 -16.38 -4.99 29.90
CA ASP A 280 -15.79 -3.94 29.07
C ASP A 280 -14.26 -4.08 29.08
N ILE A 281 -13.73 -4.77 28.06
CA ILE A 281 -12.28 -4.98 27.88
C ILE A 281 -11.76 -3.98 26.85
N PRO A 282 -10.80 -3.09 27.19
CA PRO A 282 -10.25 -2.11 26.26
C PRO A 282 -9.70 -2.75 24.97
N GLY A 283 -10.12 -2.25 23.80
CA GLY A 283 -9.66 -2.76 22.50
C GLY A 283 -10.31 -4.06 22.02
N VAL A 284 -11.21 -4.65 22.81
CA VAL A 284 -11.86 -5.93 22.53
C VAL A 284 -13.38 -5.78 22.62
N THR A 285 -14.07 -5.90 21.49
CA THR A 285 -15.55 -5.85 21.41
C THR A 285 -16.16 -7.24 21.30
N MET A 286 -15.42 -8.21 20.76
CA MET A 286 -15.86 -9.58 20.56
C MET A 286 -15.22 -10.49 21.62
N THR A 287 -15.62 -10.28 22.87
CA THR A 287 -15.07 -11.04 24.01
C THR A 287 -15.40 -12.53 23.88
N ARG A 288 -14.60 -13.39 24.51
CA ARG A 288 -14.85 -14.84 24.60
C ARG A 288 -16.24 -15.15 25.15
N GLU A 289 -16.61 -14.48 26.23
CA GLU A 289 -17.90 -14.64 26.89
C GLU A 289 -19.04 -14.29 25.93
N LYS A 290 -18.91 -13.17 25.21
CA LYS A 290 -19.89 -12.74 24.23
C LYS A 290 -20.04 -13.74 23.09
N ILE A 291 -18.93 -14.29 22.59
CA ILE A 291 -18.96 -15.32 21.53
C ILE A 291 -19.66 -16.59 22.04
N ALA A 292 -19.33 -17.06 23.25
CA ALA A 292 -19.96 -18.26 23.83
C ALA A 292 -21.48 -18.08 23.96
N ARG A 293 -21.95 -16.94 24.50
CA ARG A 293 -23.38 -16.64 24.57
C ARG A 293 -24.04 -16.53 23.19
N MET A 294 -23.35 -16.00 22.20
CA MET A 294 -23.88 -15.98 20.84
C MET A 294 -24.02 -17.41 20.31
N CYS A 295 -23.08 -18.32 20.58
CA CYS A 295 -23.18 -19.74 20.23
C CYS A 295 -24.38 -20.41 20.93
N ASP A 296 -24.59 -20.17 22.22
CA ASP A 296 -25.71 -20.75 22.99
C ASP A 296 -27.09 -20.44 22.38
N GLU A 297 -27.22 -19.26 21.75
CA GLU A 297 -28.49 -18.76 21.22
C GLU A 297 -28.63 -18.91 19.69
N CYS A 298 -27.54 -19.22 18.98
CA CYS A 298 -27.44 -19.25 17.52
C CYS A 298 -26.92 -20.63 17.06
N PRO A 299 -27.82 -21.58 16.71
CA PRO A 299 -27.46 -22.93 16.32
C PRO A 299 -26.50 -23.03 15.14
N THR A 300 -26.52 -22.05 14.23
CA THR A 300 -25.59 -22.02 13.10
C THR A 300 -24.20 -21.59 13.52
N LEU A 301 -24.09 -20.63 14.44
CA LEU A 301 -22.82 -20.18 15.00
C LEU A 301 -22.20 -21.22 15.94
N GLU A 302 -23.01 -21.93 16.73
CA GLU A 302 -22.59 -23.03 17.60
C GLU A 302 -21.76 -24.07 16.84
N LYS A 303 -22.19 -24.45 15.63
CA LYS A 303 -21.46 -25.40 14.77
C LYS A 303 -20.07 -24.90 14.35
N LEU A 304 -19.85 -23.59 14.36
CA LEU A 304 -18.57 -22.97 14.03
C LEU A 304 -17.64 -22.86 15.24
N GLU A 305 -18.14 -23.07 16.47
CA GLU A 305 -17.39 -22.81 17.70
C GLU A 305 -16.00 -23.49 17.74
N PRO A 306 -15.83 -24.78 17.39
CA PRO A 306 -14.51 -25.40 17.43
C PRO A 306 -13.48 -24.71 16.54
N TYR A 307 -13.92 -24.23 15.37
CA TYR A 307 -13.07 -23.53 14.40
C TYR A 307 -12.83 -22.06 14.79
N ILE A 308 -13.80 -21.42 15.44
CA ILE A 308 -13.63 -20.09 16.03
C ILE A 308 -12.57 -20.17 17.13
N GLN A 309 -12.64 -21.17 18.01
CA GLN A 309 -11.66 -21.35 19.07
C GLN A 309 -10.26 -21.60 18.51
N SER A 310 -10.11 -22.50 17.52
CA SER A 310 -8.80 -22.78 16.91
C SER A 310 -8.18 -21.54 16.27
N SER A 311 -8.97 -20.77 15.52
CA SER A 311 -8.51 -19.53 14.88
C SER A 311 -8.18 -18.44 15.90
N ARG A 312 -8.93 -18.35 17.00
CA ARG A 312 -8.66 -17.41 18.08
C ARG A 312 -7.33 -17.68 18.76
N LEU A 313 -6.96 -18.94 19.01
CA LEU A 313 -5.65 -19.32 19.57
C LEU A 313 -4.50 -18.81 18.68
N TYR A 314 -4.68 -18.89 17.36
CA TYR A 314 -3.71 -18.37 16.39
C TYR A 314 -3.58 -16.83 16.47
N TRP A 315 -4.70 -16.12 16.51
CA TRP A 315 -4.72 -14.64 16.51
C TRP A 315 -4.40 -14.00 17.88
N ALA A 316 -4.60 -14.72 18.99
CA ALA A 316 -4.26 -14.24 20.33
C ALA A 316 -2.74 -14.18 20.56
N GLY A 317 -1.98 -15.04 19.87
CA GLY A 317 -0.51 -15.14 19.95
C GLY A 317 0.01 -15.73 21.27
N SER A 318 1.33 -15.94 21.35
CA SER A 318 2.04 -16.35 22.58
C SER A 318 2.58 -15.11 23.32
N GLY A 319 1.85 -14.62 24.33
CA GLY A 319 2.20 -13.39 25.07
C GLY A 319 1.19 -13.03 26.18
N GLU A 320 1.12 -11.76 26.62
CA GLU A 320 0.21 -11.30 27.72
C GLU A 320 -1.28 -11.66 27.51
N ASN A 321 -1.71 -11.89 26.26
CA ASN A 321 -3.04 -12.38 25.90
C ASN A 321 -3.26 -13.88 26.20
N GLU A 322 -2.23 -14.67 26.55
CA GLU A 322 -2.35 -16.09 26.92
C GLU A 322 -3.23 -16.32 28.16
N LYS A 323 -3.36 -15.30 29.02
CA LYS A 323 -4.15 -15.44 30.25
C LYS A 323 -5.66 -15.47 29.97
N ASP A 324 -6.13 -14.73 28.97
CA ASP A 324 -7.57 -14.53 28.71
C ASP A 324 -8.02 -14.88 27.27
N TRP A 325 -7.08 -15.08 26.33
CA TRP A 325 -7.28 -15.46 24.93
C TRP A 325 -8.15 -14.48 24.11
N GLU A 326 -8.14 -13.20 24.48
CA GLU A 326 -8.90 -12.16 23.78
C GLU A 326 -8.15 -11.59 22.57
N VAL A 327 -8.89 -11.26 21.51
CA VAL A 327 -8.33 -10.73 20.25
C VAL A 327 -8.84 -9.31 20.04
N ARG A 328 -7.93 -8.39 19.73
CA ARG A 328 -8.26 -6.99 19.46
C ARG A 328 -9.06 -6.84 18.17
N ASP A 329 -9.95 -5.85 18.15
CA ASP A 329 -10.94 -5.65 17.07
C ASP A 329 -10.36 -5.56 15.65
N GLY A 330 -9.10 -5.16 15.50
CA GLY A 330 -8.41 -5.10 14.20
C GLY A 330 -8.25 -6.45 13.48
N TRP A 331 -8.34 -7.58 14.20
CA TRP A 331 -8.12 -8.92 13.65
C TRP A 331 -9.30 -9.88 13.82
N VAL A 332 -10.31 -9.53 14.63
CA VAL A 332 -11.43 -10.42 15.00
C VAL A 332 -12.19 -10.96 13.79
N PHE A 333 -12.39 -10.16 12.74
CA PHE A 333 -13.13 -10.63 11.56
C PHE A 333 -12.41 -11.78 10.83
N TRP A 334 -11.08 -11.88 10.93
CA TRP A 334 -10.34 -13.02 10.38
C TRP A 334 -10.69 -14.33 11.09
N ILE A 335 -10.99 -14.27 12.40
CA ILE A 335 -11.40 -15.45 13.18
C ILE A 335 -12.62 -16.11 12.54
N PHE A 336 -13.65 -15.32 12.24
CA PHE A 336 -14.89 -15.83 11.67
C PHE A 336 -14.73 -16.27 10.21
N ARG A 337 -13.94 -15.56 9.42
CA ARG A 337 -13.68 -15.96 8.02
C ARG A 337 -12.91 -17.28 7.96
N THR A 338 -11.86 -17.42 8.76
CA THR A 338 -11.09 -18.66 8.86
C THR A 338 -11.95 -19.80 9.42
N ALA A 339 -12.84 -19.53 10.40
CA ALA A 339 -13.76 -20.54 10.91
C ALA A 339 -14.74 -21.06 9.83
N LEU A 340 -15.31 -20.15 9.03
CA LEU A 340 -16.16 -20.51 7.89
C LEU A 340 -15.40 -21.33 6.84
N ALA A 341 -14.11 -21.03 6.60
CA ALA A 341 -13.26 -21.81 5.68
C ALA A 341 -12.94 -23.20 6.22
N GLN A 342 -12.56 -23.33 7.49
CA GLN A 342 -12.30 -24.63 8.12
C GLN A 342 -13.55 -25.50 8.19
N ALA A 343 -14.73 -24.89 8.31
CA ALA A 343 -16.02 -25.57 8.23
C ALA A 343 -16.44 -25.95 6.79
N GLY A 344 -15.67 -25.55 5.77
CA GLY A 344 -15.89 -25.94 4.37
C GLY A 344 -16.92 -25.09 3.62
N TYR A 345 -17.29 -23.90 4.11
CA TYR A 345 -18.31 -23.06 3.47
C TYR A 345 -17.81 -22.25 2.27
N TYR A 346 -16.49 -22.08 2.10
CA TYR A 346 -15.89 -21.36 0.97
C TYR A 346 -15.86 -22.19 -0.33
N THR A 347 -17.00 -22.74 -0.72
CA THR A 347 -17.19 -23.35 -2.05
C THR A 347 -17.43 -22.29 -3.12
N ASP A 348 -18.22 -21.28 -2.78
CA ASP A 348 -18.56 -20.11 -3.57
C ASP A 348 -19.12 -19.01 -2.65
N GLY A 349 -19.17 -17.78 -3.15
CA GLY A 349 -19.60 -16.64 -2.36
C GLY A 349 -21.10 -16.62 -2.06
N GLY A 350 -21.93 -17.25 -2.89
CA GLY A 350 -23.35 -17.41 -2.63
C GLY A 350 -23.59 -18.26 -1.36
N THR A 351 -22.87 -19.37 -1.24
CA THR A 351 -22.92 -20.28 -0.09
C THR A 351 -22.47 -19.58 1.21
N VAL A 352 -21.30 -18.91 1.21
CA VAL A 352 -20.82 -18.16 2.37
C VAL A 352 -21.81 -17.06 2.78
N ASN A 353 -22.33 -16.33 1.79
CA ASN A 353 -23.29 -15.25 2.01
C ASN A 353 -24.57 -15.76 2.69
N GLN A 354 -25.11 -16.91 2.26
CA GLN A 354 -26.32 -17.50 2.86
C GLN A 354 -26.11 -17.91 4.32
N VAL A 355 -25.01 -18.60 4.63
CA VAL A 355 -24.71 -19.03 6.00
C VAL A 355 -24.53 -17.84 6.93
N CYS A 356 -23.84 -16.79 6.48
CA CYS A 356 -23.69 -15.56 7.27
C CYS A 356 -25.05 -14.86 7.51
N LEU A 357 -25.91 -14.79 6.49
CA LEU A 357 -27.27 -14.22 6.64
C LEU A 357 -28.12 -15.02 7.63
N GLN A 358 -27.98 -16.35 7.65
CA GLN A 358 -28.66 -17.20 8.62
C GLN A 358 -28.19 -16.90 10.05
N ILE A 359 -26.87 -16.82 10.28
CA ILE A 359 -26.32 -16.45 11.60
C ILE A 359 -26.85 -15.07 12.02
N ARG A 360 -26.88 -14.12 11.09
CA ARG A 360 -27.45 -12.78 11.30
C ARG A 360 -28.92 -12.84 11.74
N ASP A 361 -29.76 -13.61 11.04
CA ASP A 361 -31.19 -13.72 11.37
C ASP A 361 -31.41 -14.37 12.75
N GLU A 362 -30.64 -15.41 13.07
CA GLU A 362 -30.69 -16.10 14.38
C GLU A 362 -30.29 -15.15 15.53
N LEU A 363 -29.23 -14.36 15.34
CA LEU A 363 -28.78 -13.37 16.34
C LEU A 363 -29.77 -12.21 16.52
N GLU A 364 -30.31 -11.67 15.43
CA GLU A 364 -31.31 -10.60 15.48
C GLU A 364 -32.60 -11.08 16.17
N ALA A 365 -33.06 -12.30 15.87
CA ALA A 365 -34.20 -12.91 16.56
C ALA A 365 -33.95 -13.08 18.07
N ALA A 366 -32.77 -13.57 18.46
CA ALA A 366 -32.40 -13.70 19.87
C ALA A 366 -32.34 -12.34 20.60
N MET A 367 -31.91 -11.27 19.92
CA MET A 367 -31.94 -9.92 20.47
C MET A 367 -33.37 -9.36 20.59
N ASP A 368 -34.23 -9.59 19.59
CA ASP A 368 -35.60 -9.10 19.57
C ASP A 368 -36.50 -9.80 20.62
N GLU A 369 -36.21 -11.08 20.91
CA GLU A 369 -36.84 -11.86 21.98
C GLU A 369 -36.28 -11.52 23.38
N GLY A 370 -35.21 -10.71 23.45
CA GLY A 370 -34.58 -10.32 24.71
C GLY A 370 -33.66 -11.37 25.33
N ARG A 371 -33.32 -12.45 24.61
CA ARG A 371 -32.33 -13.45 25.03
C ARG A 371 -30.91 -12.89 25.00
N LEU A 372 -30.62 -12.03 24.02
CA LEU A 372 -29.37 -11.26 23.94
C LEU A 372 -29.62 -9.77 24.14
N THR A 373 -28.77 -9.11 24.93
CA THR A 373 -28.88 -7.66 25.13
C THR A 373 -28.26 -6.90 23.95
N ARG A 374 -29.02 -5.96 23.37
CA ARG A 374 -28.59 -5.12 22.26
C ARG A 374 -27.83 -3.86 22.73
N GLN A 375 -26.81 -3.44 21.97
CA GLN A 375 -26.12 -2.16 22.08
C GLN A 375 -26.09 -1.41 20.75
N ALA A 376 -25.81 -0.10 20.79
CA ALA A 376 -25.67 0.71 19.59
C ALA A 376 -24.36 0.39 18.87
N THR A 377 -24.42 0.22 17.55
CA THR A 377 -23.23 0.03 16.69
C THR A 377 -22.87 1.32 15.95
N MET A 378 -21.61 1.45 15.55
CA MET A 378 -21.19 2.53 14.65
C MET A 378 -21.71 2.30 13.21
N PRO A 379 -21.80 3.37 12.38
CA PRO A 379 -22.23 3.23 10.98
C PRO A 379 -21.34 2.32 10.14
N SER A 380 -20.02 2.32 10.42
CA SER A 380 -19.05 1.45 9.76
C SER A 380 -19.00 0.08 10.46
N THR A 381 -19.05 -0.99 9.67
CA THR A 381 -19.17 -2.39 10.13
C THR A 381 -18.11 -2.82 11.15
N TYR A 382 -16.86 -2.35 11.01
CA TYR A 382 -15.74 -2.76 11.86
C TYR A 382 -15.33 -1.71 12.89
N MET A 383 -16.05 -0.59 12.97
CA MET A 383 -15.81 0.36 14.05
C MET A 383 -16.41 -0.20 15.33
N SER A 384 -15.56 -0.35 16.36
CA SER A 384 -15.99 -0.71 17.70
C SER A 384 -17.14 0.21 18.14
N PRO A 385 -18.15 -0.28 18.87
CA PRO A 385 -19.19 0.54 19.48
C PRO A 385 -18.61 1.64 20.37
N TRP A 386 -19.33 2.76 20.45
CA TRP A 386 -18.95 3.87 21.31
C TRP A 386 -19.06 3.47 22.80
N ARG A 387 -18.02 3.75 23.59
CA ARG A 387 -18.00 3.50 25.04
C ARG A 387 -17.97 4.81 25.83
N GLU A 388 -18.47 4.76 27.07
CA GLU A 388 -18.42 5.92 27.96
C GLU A 388 -16.95 6.29 28.26
N GLY A 389 -16.62 7.58 28.28
CA GLY A 389 -15.24 8.06 28.48
C GLY A 389 -14.40 8.29 27.21
N TYR A 390 -14.78 7.69 26.07
CA TYR A 390 -14.01 7.79 24.81
C TYR A 390 -13.78 9.21 24.29
N LEU A 391 -14.60 10.19 24.70
CA LEU A 391 -14.45 11.56 24.22
C LEU A 391 -13.10 12.16 24.60
N GLY A 392 -12.64 11.95 25.84
CA GLY A 392 -11.36 12.47 26.33
C GLY A 392 -10.19 11.80 25.62
N ASP A 393 -10.24 10.47 25.53
CA ASP A 393 -9.20 9.67 24.86
C ASP A 393 -9.11 9.99 23.38
N LEU A 394 -10.24 10.24 22.71
CA LEU A 394 -10.28 10.64 21.31
C LEU A 394 -9.55 11.96 21.07
N PHE A 395 -9.76 12.97 21.92
CA PHE A 395 -9.01 14.23 21.81
C PHE A 395 -7.53 14.05 22.10
N GLY A 396 -7.17 13.18 23.06
CA GLY A 396 -5.79 12.80 23.34
C GLY A 396 -5.12 12.13 22.13
N ALA A 397 -5.77 11.13 21.53
CA ALA A 397 -5.32 10.42 20.34
C ALA A 397 -5.26 11.35 19.11
N LEU A 398 -6.21 12.26 18.95
CA LEU A 398 -6.19 13.28 17.90
C LEU A 398 -4.97 14.20 18.05
N GLY A 399 -4.66 14.63 19.28
CA GLY A 399 -3.45 15.40 19.57
C GLY A 399 -2.18 14.65 19.20
N LYS A 400 -2.10 13.34 19.54
CA LYS A 400 -0.99 12.46 19.14
C LYS A 400 -0.89 12.33 17.61
N ALA A 401 -1.99 12.13 16.92
CA ALA A 401 -2.02 12.00 15.45
C ALA A 401 -1.60 13.30 14.75
N ILE A 402 -2.00 14.47 15.26
CA ILE A 402 -1.53 15.77 14.76
C ILE A 402 -0.03 15.91 14.98
N ALA A 403 0.46 15.62 16.19
CA ALA A 403 1.89 15.69 16.47
C ALA A 403 2.67 14.76 15.53
N TYR A 404 2.26 13.50 15.42
CA TYR A 404 2.91 12.48 14.59
C TYR A 404 2.91 12.82 13.08
N THR A 405 1.82 13.36 12.56
CA THR A 405 1.77 13.78 11.14
C THR A 405 2.59 15.03 10.87
N THR A 406 2.62 15.99 11.79
CA THR A 406 3.37 17.25 11.63
C THR A 406 4.87 17.10 11.87
N THR A 407 5.32 16.05 12.55
CA THR A 407 6.74 15.74 12.75
C THR A 407 7.33 14.88 11.64
N TYR A 408 6.53 14.28 10.76
CA TYR A 408 7.03 13.35 9.73
C TYR A 408 7.94 12.25 10.33
N ASP A 409 7.57 11.77 11.51
CA ASP A 409 8.30 10.72 12.22
C ASP A 409 8.27 9.41 11.42
N GLU A 410 9.35 8.62 11.54
CA GLU A 410 9.48 7.26 10.97
C GLU A 410 9.42 7.16 9.43
N MET A 411 9.32 8.28 8.70
CA MET A 411 9.27 8.35 7.24
C MET A 411 10.64 8.22 6.56
N GLU A 412 11.44 7.26 6.99
CA GLU A 412 12.77 7.04 6.45
C GLU A 412 12.72 6.31 5.11
N THR A 413 13.71 6.55 4.27
CA THR A 413 14.04 5.72 3.10
C THR A 413 15.17 4.78 3.48
N LEU A 414 15.00 3.48 3.23
CA LEU A 414 16.03 2.49 3.52
C LEU A 414 16.60 1.91 2.21
N VAL A 415 17.92 2.04 2.06
CA VAL A 415 18.67 1.37 0.99
C VAL A 415 19.04 -0.05 1.42
N TYR A 416 19.38 -0.25 2.69
CA TYR A 416 19.56 -1.58 3.28
C TYR A 416 18.23 -2.04 3.90
N LEU A 417 17.31 -2.45 3.03
CA LEU A 417 15.93 -2.80 3.38
C LEU A 417 15.69 -4.29 3.17
N TYR A 418 16.07 -5.09 4.17
CA TYR A 418 15.87 -6.53 4.13
C TYR A 418 14.38 -6.88 4.11
N SER A 419 13.98 -7.65 3.11
CA SER A 419 12.63 -8.19 2.96
C SER A 419 12.49 -9.45 3.79
N GLU A 420 11.31 -9.68 4.34
CA GLU A 420 11.07 -10.84 5.20
C GLU A 420 11.17 -12.14 4.37
N PRO A 421 11.99 -13.12 4.78
CA PRO A 421 12.15 -14.35 4.03
C PRO A 421 10.94 -15.26 4.25
N ASP A 422 10.52 -15.97 3.21
CA ASP A 422 9.56 -17.05 3.26
C ASP A 422 10.11 -18.32 2.58
N GLU A 423 9.55 -19.46 2.94
CA GLU A 423 10.01 -20.78 2.44
C GLU A 423 9.46 -21.09 1.03
N ASN A 424 8.51 -20.27 0.53
CA ASN A 424 7.71 -20.56 -0.66
C ASN A 424 8.07 -19.68 -1.88
N GLY A 425 9.20 -18.97 -1.85
CA GLY A 425 9.62 -18.14 -2.97
C GLY A 425 8.77 -16.89 -3.18
N GLY A 426 8.22 -16.31 -2.10
CA GLY A 426 7.44 -15.08 -2.14
C GLY A 426 8.26 -13.85 -2.52
N ILE A 427 9.53 -13.72 -2.11
CA ILE A 427 10.37 -12.60 -2.56
C ILE A 427 10.52 -12.57 -4.10
N PRO A 428 10.88 -13.67 -4.79
CA PRO A 428 10.87 -13.74 -6.26
C PRO A 428 9.55 -13.31 -6.90
N LEU A 429 8.42 -13.71 -6.33
CA LEU A 429 7.10 -13.31 -6.82
C LEU A 429 6.93 -11.79 -6.74
N PHE A 430 7.29 -11.16 -5.62
CA PHE A 430 7.25 -9.71 -5.46
C PHE A 430 8.15 -9.01 -6.49
N GLU A 431 9.39 -9.47 -6.68
CA GLU A 431 10.29 -8.90 -7.70
C GLU A 431 9.71 -9.04 -9.11
N ARG A 432 9.17 -10.22 -9.44
CA ARG A 432 8.54 -10.48 -10.74
C ARG A 432 7.36 -9.55 -10.98
N MET A 433 6.46 -9.42 -10.00
CA MET A 433 5.23 -8.62 -10.15
C MET A 433 5.46 -7.12 -10.15
N THR A 434 6.49 -6.65 -9.44
CA THR A 434 6.80 -5.21 -9.37
C THR A 434 7.78 -4.74 -10.43
N GLY A 435 8.62 -5.64 -10.98
CA GLY A 435 9.76 -5.27 -11.81
C GLY A 435 10.88 -4.58 -11.03
N ASP A 436 10.80 -4.52 -9.70
CA ASP A 436 11.78 -3.94 -8.80
C ASP A 436 12.49 -5.04 -7.99
N LYS A 437 13.57 -4.67 -7.30
CA LYS A 437 14.45 -5.60 -6.58
C LYS A 437 14.25 -5.47 -5.07
N ALA A 438 14.17 -6.60 -4.36
CA ALA A 438 14.05 -6.66 -2.89
C ALA A 438 15.42 -6.93 -2.26
N VAL A 439 15.78 -6.43 -1.08
CA VAL A 439 17.02 -6.91 -0.44
C VAL A 439 16.72 -8.23 0.26
N TRP A 440 17.48 -9.27 -0.06
CA TRP A 440 17.36 -10.58 0.57
C TRP A 440 18.23 -10.59 1.82
N TYR A 441 17.80 -11.28 2.87
CA TYR A 441 18.75 -11.71 3.89
C TYR A 441 19.78 -12.59 3.18
N GLU A 442 21.07 -12.28 3.32
CA GLU A 442 22.12 -13.14 2.79
C GLU A 442 21.86 -14.55 3.30
N SER A 443 21.75 -15.48 2.35
CA SER A 443 21.72 -16.88 2.71
C SER A 443 23.17 -17.36 2.68
N ASP A 444 23.65 -17.84 3.83
CA ASP A 444 24.88 -18.64 3.88
C ASP A 444 24.72 -19.90 3.01
N LEU A 445 23.51 -20.23 2.58
CA LEU A 445 23.24 -21.42 1.81
C LEU A 445 23.84 -21.36 0.40
N VAL A 446 24.56 -22.41 0.04
CA VAL A 446 24.97 -22.73 -1.33
C VAL A 446 24.43 -24.12 -1.63
N GLU A 447 23.70 -24.25 -2.73
CA GLU A 447 23.18 -25.54 -3.17
C GLU A 447 23.67 -25.84 -4.59
N MET A 448 23.99 -27.10 -4.85
CA MET A 448 24.42 -27.55 -6.18
C MET A 448 24.10 -29.03 -6.36
N ALA A 449 23.89 -29.44 -7.60
CA ALA A 449 23.84 -30.85 -7.97
C ALA A 449 24.44 -31.08 -9.34
N GLY A 450 24.92 -32.31 -9.55
CA GLY A 450 25.58 -32.70 -10.79
C GLY A 450 26.18 -34.09 -10.70
N TRP A 451 27.17 -34.38 -11.53
CA TRP A 451 27.94 -35.60 -11.46
C TRP A 451 29.43 -35.34 -11.70
N TYR A 452 30.28 -36.12 -11.04
CA TYR A 452 31.73 -36.10 -11.21
C TYR A 452 32.22 -37.52 -11.45
N ALA A 453 32.86 -37.78 -12.58
CA ALA A 453 33.41 -39.08 -12.91
C ALA A 453 34.92 -39.01 -13.14
N SER A 454 35.69 -39.85 -12.44
CA SER A 454 37.10 -40.11 -12.76
C SER A 454 37.21 -41.29 -13.71
N TYR A 455 37.93 -41.12 -14.82
CA TYR A 455 38.07 -42.15 -15.85
C TYR A 455 38.95 -43.32 -15.41
N GLU A 456 39.86 -43.10 -14.46
CA GLU A 456 40.63 -44.18 -13.83
C GLU A 456 39.82 -44.99 -12.80
N GLY A 457 38.62 -44.53 -12.45
CA GLY A 457 37.67 -45.21 -11.59
C GLY A 457 37.25 -44.42 -10.35
N MET A 458 36.03 -44.71 -9.87
CA MET A 458 35.42 -44.00 -8.73
C MET A 458 35.77 -44.59 -7.35
N GLU A 459 36.50 -45.71 -7.29
CA GLU A 459 36.91 -46.31 -6.02
C GLU A 459 37.83 -45.37 -5.23
N GLY A 460 37.48 -45.10 -3.98
CA GLY A 460 38.22 -44.20 -3.09
C GLY A 460 38.13 -42.71 -3.43
N VAL A 461 37.28 -42.34 -4.41
CA VAL A 461 37.04 -40.95 -4.79
C VAL A 461 36.06 -40.27 -3.81
N THR A 462 36.39 -39.06 -3.38
CA THR A 462 35.53 -38.19 -2.57
C THR A 462 35.48 -36.80 -3.20
N LEU A 463 34.36 -36.11 -3.05
CA LEU A 463 34.16 -34.76 -3.56
C LEU A 463 33.82 -33.83 -2.41
N GLN A 464 34.60 -32.76 -2.24
CA GLN A 464 34.51 -31.85 -1.10
C GLN A 464 34.33 -30.42 -1.58
N ALA A 465 33.44 -29.68 -0.96
CA ALA A 465 33.37 -28.24 -1.09
C ALA A 465 34.25 -27.60 -0.02
N GLU A 466 35.14 -26.71 -0.44
CA GLU A 466 36.14 -26.06 0.42
C GLU A 466 36.14 -24.54 0.24
N ALA A 467 36.41 -23.83 1.34
CA ALA A 467 36.67 -22.40 1.33
C ALA A 467 38.07 -22.08 0.78
N THR A 468 38.33 -20.79 0.52
CA THR A 468 39.63 -20.32 -0.01
C THR A 468 40.80 -20.62 0.94
N ASP A 469 40.55 -20.71 2.25
CA ASP A 469 41.57 -21.05 3.26
C ASP A 469 41.79 -22.56 3.46
N GLY A 470 41.07 -23.41 2.69
CA GLY A 470 41.14 -24.87 2.76
C GLY A 470 40.19 -25.49 3.80
N THR A 471 39.33 -24.70 4.45
CA THR A 471 38.30 -25.23 5.35
C THR A 471 37.28 -26.05 4.56
N VAL A 472 37.05 -27.30 4.96
CA VAL A 472 36.02 -28.17 4.35
C VAL A 472 34.64 -27.69 4.81
N LEU A 473 33.82 -27.26 3.85
CA LEU A 473 32.45 -26.77 4.05
C LEU A 473 31.42 -27.91 4.00
N GLY A 474 31.71 -28.98 3.25
CA GLY A 474 30.92 -30.20 3.21
C GLY A 474 31.44 -31.20 2.18
N THR A 475 31.05 -32.47 2.33
CA THR A 475 31.47 -33.58 1.47
C THR A 475 30.26 -34.15 0.76
N ALA A 476 30.35 -34.33 -0.55
CA ALA A 476 29.29 -34.90 -1.37
C ALA A 476 29.21 -36.41 -1.16
N GLU A 477 27.97 -36.92 -1.05
CA GLU A 477 27.69 -38.35 -1.17
C GLU A 477 27.34 -38.66 -2.62
N PHE A 478 28.02 -39.65 -3.18
CA PHE A 478 27.72 -40.13 -4.52
C PHE A 478 26.51 -41.07 -4.50
N THR A 479 25.62 -40.87 -5.46
CA THR A 479 24.36 -41.58 -5.65
C THR A 479 24.34 -42.26 -7.02
N GLU A 480 23.39 -43.18 -7.22
CA GLU A 480 23.29 -44.00 -8.43
C GLU A 480 23.06 -43.16 -9.70
N SER A 481 23.75 -43.57 -10.77
CA SER A 481 23.90 -42.82 -12.03
C SER A 481 24.21 -43.73 -13.22
N ASP A 482 23.42 -44.79 -13.39
CA ASP A 482 23.56 -45.73 -14.53
C ASP A 482 23.47 -45.04 -15.90
N ASP A 483 22.68 -43.97 -15.98
CA ASP A 483 22.54 -43.14 -17.18
C ASP A 483 23.84 -42.42 -17.55
N ILE A 484 24.62 -42.00 -16.56
CA ILE A 484 25.93 -41.36 -16.76
C ILE A 484 26.97 -42.40 -17.20
N ALA A 485 26.97 -43.58 -16.58
CA ALA A 485 27.84 -44.68 -17.00
C ALA A 485 27.60 -45.08 -18.47
N ALA A 486 26.32 -45.21 -18.87
CA ALA A 486 25.95 -45.49 -20.26
C ALA A 486 26.35 -44.35 -21.21
N TYR A 487 26.21 -43.09 -20.78
CA TYR A 487 26.63 -41.91 -21.55
C TYR A 487 28.14 -41.87 -21.80
N LEU A 488 28.96 -42.18 -20.80
CA LEU A 488 30.43 -42.24 -20.93
C LEU A 488 30.87 -43.40 -21.82
N ALA A 489 30.26 -44.58 -21.63
CA ALA A 489 30.52 -45.75 -22.49
C ALA A 489 30.16 -45.47 -23.96
N GLY A 490 29.05 -44.76 -24.21
CA GLY A 490 28.64 -44.32 -25.54
C GLY A 490 29.63 -43.37 -26.23
N GLN A 491 30.51 -42.71 -25.47
CA GLN A 491 31.61 -41.89 -25.97
C GLN A 491 32.94 -42.63 -26.08
N GLY A 492 32.95 -43.94 -25.77
CA GLY A 492 34.17 -44.75 -25.77
C GLY A 492 35.07 -44.50 -24.56
N ILE A 493 34.54 -43.92 -23.48
CA ILE A 493 35.27 -43.67 -22.24
C ILE A 493 34.95 -44.81 -21.26
N GLU A 494 35.96 -45.58 -20.88
CA GLU A 494 35.86 -46.54 -19.79
C GLU A 494 36.09 -45.83 -18.46
N ALA A 495 35.04 -45.70 -17.65
CA ALA A 495 35.10 -45.08 -16.32
C ALA A 495 34.48 -46.01 -15.27
N PRO A 496 35.27 -46.94 -14.68
CA PRO A 496 34.78 -47.92 -13.72
C PRO A 496 34.16 -47.26 -12.47
N GLY A 497 32.97 -47.70 -12.03
CA GLY A 497 32.31 -47.10 -10.86
C GLY A 497 31.49 -45.85 -11.17
N SER A 498 31.39 -45.43 -12.45
CA SER A 498 30.57 -44.28 -12.87
C SER A 498 29.06 -44.52 -12.74
N GLU A 499 28.63 -45.74 -12.42
CA GLU A 499 27.27 -46.06 -11.97
C GLU A 499 26.90 -45.42 -10.62
N LYS A 500 27.88 -44.85 -9.89
CA LYS A 500 27.67 -44.08 -8.65
C LYS A 500 28.53 -42.82 -8.60
N CYS A 501 28.17 -41.81 -9.38
CA CYS A 501 28.96 -40.59 -9.57
C CYS A 501 28.14 -39.28 -9.51
N ARG A 502 26.82 -39.38 -9.35
CA ARG A 502 25.92 -38.22 -9.18
C ARG A 502 25.97 -37.72 -7.74
N PHE A 503 25.93 -36.41 -7.53
CA PHE A 503 25.96 -35.80 -6.21
C PHE A 503 24.98 -34.63 -6.09
N SER A 504 24.63 -34.32 -4.84
CA SER A 504 23.94 -33.08 -4.44
C SER A 504 24.59 -32.58 -3.17
N LEU A 505 24.82 -31.27 -3.10
CA LEU A 505 25.41 -30.61 -1.93
C LEU A 505 24.56 -29.41 -1.52
N LYS A 506 24.33 -29.31 -0.21
CA LYS A 506 23.67 -28.18 0.45
C LYS A 506 24.54 -27.74 1.61
N LEU A 507 25.10 -26.54 1.51
CA LEU A 507 26.20 -26.06 2.34
C LEU A 507 25.83 -24.75 3.00
N SER A 508 26.29 -24.52 4.23
CA SER A 508 26.21 -23.20 4.90
C SER A 508 27.60 -22.57 4.93
N VAL A 509 27.78 -21.54 4.13
CA VAL A 509 29.01 -20.78 3.89
C VAL A 509 28.92 -19.48 4.67
N LYS A 510 29.49 -19.46 5.87
CA LYS A 510 29.51 -18.26 6.74
C LYS A 510 30.40 -17.18 6.13
N ASP A 511 30.10 -15.90 6.38
CA ASP A 511 30.92 -14.76 5.96
C ASP A 511 31.11 -14.60 4.43
N LYS A 512 30.01 -14.64 3.65
CA LYS A 512 30.02 -14.26 2.22
C LYS A 512 30.37 -12.76 2.06
N PRO A 513 31.16 -12.35 1.05
CA PRO A 513 31.62 -13.13 -0.10
C PRO A 513 32.91 -13.93 0.18
N GLN A 514 32.84 -15.25 -0.02
CA GLN A 514 34.02 -16.11 -0.12
C GLN A 514 33.89 -17.07 -1.29
N THR A 515 35.00 -17.32 -2.00
CA THR A 515 35.02 -18.27 -3.12
C THR A 515 34.98 -19.70 -2.60
N VAL A 516 34.05 -20.49 -3.12
CA VAL A 516 33.92 -21.92 -2.81
C VAL A 516 34.52 -22.75 -3.95
N TYR A 517 35.35 -23.72 -3.60
CA TYR A 517 35.94 -24.67 -4.53
C TYR A 517 35.31 -26.04 -4.34
N LEU A 518 35.02 -26.73 -5.45
CA LEU A 518 34.68 -28.14 -5.43
C LEU A 518 35.92 -28.94 -5.81
N LYS A 519 36.40 -29.79 -4.90
CA LYS A 519 37.65 -30.54 -5.06
C LYS A 519 37.41 -32.04 -4.97
N ALA A 520 38.00 -32.78 -5.90
CA ALA A 520 37.95 -34.23 -5.91
C ALA A 520 39.24 -34.81 -5.35
N TYR A 521 39.14 -35.83 -4.51
CA TYR A 521 40.29 -36.52 -3.91
C TYR A 521 40.16 -38.02 -4.10
N ARG A 522 41.29 -38.73 -4.33
CA ARG A 522 41.36 -40.19 -4.25
C ARG A 522 42.25 -40.59 -3.07
N ASN A 523 41.70 -41.31 -2.11
CA ASN A 523 42.42 -41.76 -0.91
C ASN A 523 43.21 -40.62 -0.23
N GLY A 524 42.66 -39.40 -0.22
CA GLY A 524 43.28 -38.20 0.35
C GLY A 524 44.24 -37.42 -0.55
N THR A 525 44.51 -37.88 -1.78
CA THR A 525 45.31 -37.14 -2.77
C THR A 525 44.40 -36.33 -3.69
N LEU A 526 44.68 -35.04 -3.85
CA LEU A 526 43.90 -34.15 -4.71
C LEU A 526 43.99 -34.59 -6.19
N LEU A 527 42.83 -34.77 -6.83
CA LEU A 527 42.70 -35.07 -8.25
C LEU A 527 42.40 -33.79 -9.05
N ASP A 528 41.33 -33.09 -8.68
CA ASP A 528 40.81 -31.93 -9.41
C ASP A 528 40.33 -30.85 -8.45
N SER A 529 40.32 -29.59 -8.92
CA SER A 529 39.80 -28.43 -8.17
C SER A 529 39.08 -27.49 -9.12
N TYR A 530 37.83 -27.17 -8.79
CA TYR A 530 36.95 -26.34 -9.60
C TYR A 530 36.48 -25.13 -8.80
N GLU A 531 36.61 -23.93 -9.34
CA GLU A 531 36.03 -22.71 -8.75
C GLU A 531 34.54 -22.63 -9.09
N LEU A 532 33.67 -22.65 -8.07
CA LEU A 532 32.23 -22.63 -8.29
C LEU A 532 31.73 -21.24 -8.66
N SER A 533 30.87 -21.18 -9.68
CA SER A 533 30.18 -19.96 -10.14
C SER A 533 28.93 -20.32 -10.93
N GLU A 534 28.01 -19.37 -11.14
CA GLU A 534 26.82 -19.57 -11.99
C GLU A 534 27.16 -19.96 -13.43
N ASP A 535 28.36 -19.61 -13.92
CA ASP A 535 28.81 -19.91 -15.27
C ASP A 535 29.45 -21.31 -15.41
N LEU A 536 29.74 -21.98 -14.29
CA LEU A 536 30.34 -23.32 -14.29
C LEU A 536 29.27 -24.38 -14.58
N THR A 537 29.25 -24.89 -15.81
CA THR A 537 28.26 -25.89 -16.26
C THR A 537 28.90 -27.26 -16.47
N ARG A 538 29.98 -27.36 -17.24
CA ARG A 538 30.71 -28.62 -17.45
C ARG A 538 32.18 -28.37 -17.69
N VAL A 539 33.03 -29.15 -17.04
CA VAL A 539 34.49 -29.13 -17.20
C VAL A 539 34.98 -30.55 -17.37
N GLU A 540 35.69 -30.81 -18.46
CA GLU A 540 36.26 -32.12 -18.78
C GLU A 540 37.78 -32.00 -18.90
N SER A 541 38.48 -32.89 -18.19
CA SER A 541 39.92 -33.07 -18.24
C SER A 541 40.23 -34.40 -18.94
N GLY A 542 41.51 -34.67 -19.24
CA GLY A 542 41.92 -35.95 -19.79
C GLY A 542 41.70 -37.15 -18.84
N ALA A 543 41.41 -36.90 -17.57
CA ALA A 543 41.31 -37.93 -16.52
C ALA A 543 39.96 -37.93 -15.77
N SER A 544 39.11 -36.92 -15.97
CA SER A 544 37.86 -36.73 -15.23
C SER A 544 36.89 -35.80 -15.94
N CYS A 545 35.62 -35.84 -15.55
CA CYS A 545 34.63 -34.85 -15.95
C CYS A 545 33.74 -34.46 -14.77
N LEU A 546 33.56 -33.15 -14.57
CA LEU A 546 32.55 -32.55 -13.73
C LEU A 546 31.46 -31.94 -14.61
N ASN A 547 30.20 -32.25 -14.32
CA ASN A 547 29.04 -31.58 -14.88
C ASN A 547 28.12 -31.13 -13.75
N LEU A 548 27.79 -29.85 -13.70
CA LEU A 548 26.80 -29.28 -12.80
C LEU A 548 25.48 -29.15 -13.54
N ASP A 549 24.45 -29.82 -13.01
CA ASP A 549 23.08 -29.71 -13.54
C ASP A 549 22.48 -28.35 -13.15
N TRP A 550 22.81 -27.88 -11.93
CA TRP A 550 22.50 -26.55 -11.44
C TRP A 550 23.40 -26.15 -10.28
N TYR A 551 23.61 -24.84 -10.14
CA TYR A 551 24.30 -24.19 -9.03
C TYR A 551 23.44 -23.01 -8.56
N TRP A 552 23.19 -22.91 -7.26
CA TRP A 552 22.42 -21.85 -6.64
C TRP A 552 23.24 -21.18 -5.53
N ASP A 553 23.50 -19.89 -5.70
CA ASP A 553 24.13 -19.02 -4.72
C ASP A 553 23.37 -17.68 -4.70
N VAL A 554 23.14 -17.11 -3.52
CA VAL A 554 22.49 -15.80 -3.40
C VAL A 554 23.57 -14.72 -3.56
N PRO A 555 23.59 -13.96 -4.66
CA PRO A 555 24.67 -13.02 -4.92
C PRO A 555 24.68 -11.85 -3.92
N GLU A 556 25.88 -11.36 -3.64
CA GLU A 556 26.17 -10.20 -2.80
C GLU A 556 25.49 -8.93 -3.35
N ARG A 557 24.33 -8.54 -2.78
CA ARG A 557 23.67 -7.25 -3.11
C ARG A 557 24.37 -6.06 -2.47
N HIS A 558 25.30 -6.27 -1.52
CA HIS A 558 25.98 -5.21 -0.78
C HIS A 558 26.75 -4.23 -1.67
N GLY A 559 27.46 -4.71 -2.70
CA GLY A 559 28.20 -3.84 -3.63
C GLY A 559 27.31 -2.88 -4.45
N PHE A 560 26.10 -3.30 -4.83
CA PHE A 560 25.12 -2.44 -5.49
C PHE A 560 24.49 -1.45 -4.52
N LEU A 561 24.07 -1.92 -3.34
CA LEU A 561 23.47 -1.08 -2.30
C LEU A 561 24.42 0.02 -1.83
N ALA A 562 25.71 -0.31 -1.68
CA ALA A 562 26.77 0.67 -1.38
C ALA A 562 26.86 1.77 -2.44
N LYS A 563 26.76 1.41 -3.74
CA LYS A 563 26.78 2.38 -4.85
C LYS A 563 25.60 3.34 -4.85
N ILE A 564 24.43 2.94 -4.33
CA ILE A 564 23.23 3.77 -4.29
C ILE A 564 22.94 4.37 -2.90
N ASN A 565 23.74 4.05 -1.87
CA ASN A 565 23.53 4.49 -0.49
C ASN A 565 23.41 6.02 -0.35
N TYR A 566 24.15 6.78 -1.17
CA TYR A 566 24.06 8.25 -1.20
C TYR A 566 22.63 8.75 -1.49
N LYS A 567 21.81 7.99 -2.23
CA LYS A 567 20.42 8.35 -2.52
C LYS A 567 19.59 8.36 -1.23
N GLY A 568 19.73 7.32 -0.41
CA GLY A 568 19.09 7.24 0.90
C GLY A 568 19.52 8.38 1.82
N VAL A 569 20.81 8.70 1.86
CA VAL A 569 21.33 9.84 2.63
C VAL A 569 20.70 11.17 2.19
N LEU A 570 20.58 11.42 0.88
CA LEU A 570 19.96 12.64 0.36
C LEU A 570 18.47 12.71 0.68
N LEU A 571 17.72 11.64 0.45
CA LEU A 571 16.27 11.59 0.72
C LEU A 571 15.97 11.74 2.21
N ASN A 572 16.75 11.09 3.08
CA ASN A 572 16.62 11.23 4.52
C ASN A 572 17.06 12.62 5.01
N GLY A 573 18.04 13.24 4.36
CA GLY A 573 18.40 14.65 4.61
C GLY A 573 17.26 15.61 4.27
N ILE A 574 16.55 15.38 3.16
CA ILE A 574 15.34 16.14 2.81
C ILE A 574 14.23 15.88 3.85
N ARG A 575 14.00 14.61 4.24
CA ARG A 575 13.04 14.26 5.31
C ARG A 575 13.38 14.96 6.62
N GLN A 576 14.65 15.11 6.98
CA GLN A 576 15.07 15.82 8.18
C GLN A 576 14.65 17.29 8.17
N VAL A 577 14.63 17.94 7.00
CA VAL A 577 14.10 19.32 6.87
C VAL A 577 12.61 19.34 7.24
N TYR A 578 11.82 18.39 6.74
CA TYR A 578 10.40 18.28 7.10
C TYR A 578 10.21 17.97 8.58
N HIS A 579 11.01 17.07 9.13
CA HIS A 579 10.93 16.71 10.55
C HIS A 579 11.20 17.90 11.47
N VAL A 580 12.24 18.69 11.19
CA VAL A 580 12.59 19.87 12.00
C VAL A 580 11.62 21.04 11.80
N THR A 581 11.12 21.24 10.57
CA THR A 581 10.30 22.41 10.24
C THR A 581 8.79 22.16 10.29
N GLY A 582 8.35 20.90 10.32
CA GLY A 582 6.96 20.52 10.12
C GLY A 582 6.02 21.09 11.18
N ALA A 583 6.33 20.93 12.48
CA ALA A 583 5.53 21.53 13.55
C ALA A 583 5.44 23.07 13.45
N VAL A 584 6.53 23.72 13.03
CA VAL A 584 6.56 25.18 12.81
C VAL A 584 5.71 25.57 11.60
N ALA A 585 5.76 24.80 10.51
CA ALA A 585 4.95 25.00 9.31
C ALA A 585 3.46 24.80 9.61
N ALA A 586 3.11 23.78 10.39
CA ALA A 586 1.75 23.53 10.87
C ALA A 586 1.20 24.70 11.68
N ALA A 587 1.97 25.18 12.67
CA ALA A 587 1.61 26.34 13.47
C ALA A 587 1.45 27.61 12.61
N ALA A 588 2.39 27.87 11.69
CA ALA A 588 2.32 28.99 10.77
C ALA A 588 1.10 28.93 9.84
N GLY A 589 0.80 27.73 9.30
CA GLY A 589 -0.39 27.47 8.48
C GLY A 589 -1.69 27.72 9.24
N ALA A 590 -1.80 27.21 10.47
CA ALA A 590 -2.96 27.43 11.34
C ALA A 590 -3.15 28.92 11.66
N LEU A 591 -2.10 29.62 12.07
CA LEU A 591 -2.15 31.07 12.35
C LEU A 591 -2.53 31.87 11.09
N ALA A 592 -1.97 31.50 9.93
CA ALA A 592 -2.29 32.16 8.67
C ALA A 592 -3.77 31.94 8.28
N TYR A 593 -4.28 30.73 8.47
CA TYR A 593 -5.69 30.41 8.24
C TYR A 593 -6.62 31.23 9.15
N VAL A 594 -6.31 31.34 10.45
CA VAL A 594 -7.08 32.17 11.38
C VAL A 594 -7.07 33.64 10.93
N ALA A 595 -5.91 34.18 10.55
CA ALA A 595 -5.79 35.55 10.06
C ALA A 595 -6.64 35.80 8.79
N LEU A 596 -6.62 34.85 7.85
CA LEU A 596 -7.44 34.90 6.63
C LEU A 596 -8.94 34.83 6.96
N CYS A 597 -9.35 34.01 7.93
CA CYS A 597 -10.75 33.94 8.39
C CYS A 597 -11.22 35.25 9.01
N VAL A 598 -10.46 35.82 9.95
CA VAL A 598 -10.77 37.11 10.60
C VAL A 598 -10.90 38.22 9.56
N ARG A 599 -10.00 38.25 8.58
CA ARG A 599 -10.04 39.22 7.50
C ARG A 599 -11.27 39.03 6.61
N MET A 600 -11.57 37.81 6.20
CA MET A 600 -12.77 37.53 5.38
C MET A 600 -14.02 38.01 6.11
N LEU A 601 -14.15 37.71 7.41
CA LEU A 601 -15.25 38.19 8.25
C LEU A 601 -15.29 39.73 8.28
N LYS A 602 -14.16 40.39 8.51
CA LYS A 602 -14.07 41.86 8.51
C LYS A 602 -14.51 42.47 7.18
N ARG A 603 -14.05 41.94 6.04
CA ARG A 603 -14.45 42.41 4.71
C ARG A 603 -15.95 42.22 4.45
N ARG A 604 -16.51 41.08 4.87
CA ARG A 604 -17.95 40.80 4.80
C ARG A 604 -18.76 41.78 5.66
N LEU A 605 -18.33 42.03 6.89
CA LEU A 605 -18.96 43.03 7.79
C LEU A 605 -18.89 44.45 7.21
N GLN A 606 -17.78 44.79 6.55
CA GLN A 606 -17.59 46.05 5.82
C GLN A 606 -18.34 46.11 4.48
N LYS A 607 -19.13 45.07 4.12
CA LYS A 607 -19.87 44.95 2.85
C LYS A 607 -19.00 45.13 1.61
N VAL A 608 -17.70 44.82 1.72
CA VAL A 608 -16.78 44.82 0.58
C VAL A 608 -17.20 43.69 -0.37
N LYS A 609 -17.53 44.04 -1.62
CA LYS A 609 -17.93 43.04 -2.62
C LYS A 609 -16.74 42.17 -3.00
N ASP A 610 -16.97 40.85 -3.01
CA ASP A 610 -16.04 39.85 -3.52
C ASP A 610 -16.37 39.61 -5.01
N GLU A 611 -16.03 40.59 -5.86
CA GLU A 611 -16.45 40.63 -7.26
C GLU A 611 -16.02 39.38 -8.05
N ASP A 612 -14.83 38.86 -7.75
CA ASP A 612 -14.29 37.64 -8.37
C ASP A 612 -14.68 36.34 -7.63
N GLY A 613 -15.22 36.43 -6.42
CA GLY A 613 -15.44 35.26 -5.55
C GLY A 613 -14.14 34.65 -5.02
N ARG A 614 -13.05 35.43 -4.96
CA ARG A 614 -11.71 34.97 -4.58
C ARG A 614 -11.66 34.64 -3.09
N ASP A 615 -12.17 35.53 -2.24
CA ASP A 615 -12.12 35.36 -0.78
C ASP A 615 -12.85 34.08 -0.38
N LEU A 616 -14.06 33.88 -0.94
CA LEU A 616 -14.82 32.65 -0.72
C LEU A 616 -14.07 31.41 -1.23
N SER A 617 -13.43 31.49 -2.40
CA SER A 617 -12.73 30.35 -2.99
C SER A 617 -11.47 29.98 -2.20
N VAL A 618 -10.71 30.96 -1.71
CA VAL A 618 -9.57 30.75 -0.80
C VAL A 618 -10.04 30.06 0.48
N TRP A 619 -11.09 30.59 1.11
CA TRP A 619 -11.60 30.02 2.36
C TRP A 619 -12.13 28.61 2.18
N LEU A 620 -12.93 28.35 1.14
CA LEU A 620 -13.44 27.00 0.84
C LEU A 620 -12.30 26.01 0.55
N THR A 621 -11.28 26.41 -0.21
CA THR A 621 -10.11 25.55 -0.48
C THR A 621 -9.38 25.19 0.80
N LEU A 622 -9.04 26.16 1.66
CA LEU A 622 -8.33 25.89 2.91
C LEU A 622 -9.19 25.07 3.89
N SER A 623 -10.47 25.42 4.02
CA SER A 623 -11.41 24.71 4.91
C SER A 623 -11.62 23.26 4.45
N ALA A 624 -11.72 23.02 3.15
CA ALA A 624 -11.89 21.68 2.61
C ALA A 624 -10.69 20.79 2.91
N LEU A 625 -9.47 21.31 2.71
CA LEU A 625 -8.24 20.56 3.01
C LEU A 625 -8.13 20.29 4.51
N LEU A 626 -8.28 21.32 5.35
CA LEU A 626 -8.16 21.21 6.80
C LEU A 626 -9.22 20.27 7.40
N ALA A 627 -10.48 20.41 7.00
CA ALA A 627 -11.56 19.57 7.49
C ALA A 627 -11.36 18.10 7.08
N SER A 628 -10.94 17.84 5.83
CA SER A 628 -10.68 16.47 5.37
C SER A 628 -9.51 15.82 6.11
N TYR A 629 -8.46 16.59 6.40
CA TYR A 629 -7.36 16.16 7.26
C TYR A 629 -7.87 15.75 8.66
N PHE A 630 -8.70 16.56 9.30
CA PHE A 630 -9.27 16.23 10.61
C PHE A 630 -10.25 15.06 10.59
N VAL A 631 -11.02 14.87 9.51
CA VAL A 631 -11.91 13.70 9.38
C VAL A 631 -11.10 12.42 9.34
N LEU A 632 -10.02 12.37 8.54
CA LEU A 632 -9.12 11.22 8.50
C LEU A 632 -8.45 10.99 9.86
N LEU A 633 -7.90 12.05 10.49
CA LEU A 633 -7.29 11.91 11.80
C LEU A 633 -8.28 11.45 12.87
N GLY A 634 -9.51 11.95 12.85
CA GLY A 634 -10.58 11.53 13.75
C GLY A 634 -10.90 10.04 13.61
N GLY A 635 -10.99 9.54 12.37
CA GLY A 635 -11.18 8.11 12.10
C GLY A 635 -10.04 7.24 12.62
N ILE A 636 -8.79 7.64 12.37
CA ILE A 636 -7.60 6.91 12.87
C ILE A 636 -7.48 6.98 14.39
N SER A 637 -7.76 8.15 14.98
CA SER A 637 -7.74 8.34 16.43
C SER A 637 -8.84 7.53 17.12
N TYR A 638 -9.96 7.31 16.45
CA TYR A 638 -11.00 6.41 16.94
C TYR A 638 -10.50 4.95 16.98
N SER A 639 -9.90 4.47 15.88
CA SER A 639 -9.32 3.12 15.83
C SER A 639 -8.22 2.90 16.88
N GLU A 640 -7.41 3.93 17.13
CA GLU A 640 -6.36 3.96 18.16
C GLU A 640 -6.90 3.65 19.56
N ILE A 641 -7.99 4.33 19.94
CA ILE A 641 -8.57 4.18 21.28
C ILE A 641 -9.48 2.96 21.39
N SER A 642 -10.10 2.55 20.29
CA SER A 642 -11.19 1.58 20.34
C SER A 642 -10.76 0.14 20.04
N GLY A 643 -9.66 -0.06 19.31
CA GLY A 643 -9.27 -1.39 18.84
C GLY A 643 -7.78 -1.67 18.97
N TRP A 644 -6.93 -0.87 18.33
CA TRP A 644 -5.52 -1.22 18.15
C TRP A 644 -4.67 0.00 17.78
N ASN A 645 -3.35 -0.12 17.86
CA ASN A 645 -2.44 0.95 17.50
C ASN A 645 -2.55 1.26 15.99
N ALA A 646 -3.19 2.38 15.67
CA ALA A 646 -3.58 2.80 14.33
C ALA A 646 -2.87 4.08 13.88
N ILE A 647 -2.25 4.84 14.80
CA ILE A 647 -1.45 6.03 14.46
C ILE A 647 -0.11 5.59 13.84
N LEU A 648 -0.19 5.18 12.58
CA LEU A 648 0.94 4.76 11.75
C LEU A 648 0.90 5.55 10.45
N TYR A 649 2.06 6.00 9.97
CA TYR A 649 2.08 6.95 8.86
C TYR A 649 1.54 6.36 7.54
N TRP A 650 1.58 5.02 7.38
CA TRP A 650 1.00 4.38 6.20
C TRP A 650 -0.53 4.42 6.19
N TYR A 651 -1.20 4.40 7.36
CA TYR A 651 -2.65 4.58 7.46
C TYR A 651 -3.02 6.05 7.24
N LEU A 652 -2.11 6.94 7.62
CA LEU A 652 -2.20 8.37 7.47
C LEU A 652 -1.63 8.86 6.13
N SER A 653 -1.27 7.99 5.18
CA SER A 653 -0.52 8.38 3.98
C SER A 653 -1.28 9.44 3.15
N GLY A 654 -2.61 9.36 3.09
CA GLY A 654 -3.47 10.36 2.46
C GLY A 654 -3.52 11.72 3.17
N ALA A 655 -3.19 11.79 4.47
CA ALA A 655 -3.22 13.02 5.27
C ALA A 655 -2.07 13.96 4.88
N TYR A 656 -0.87 13.43 4.70
CA TYR A 656 0.36 14.20 4.46
C TYR A 656 0.30 15.16 3.27
N PRO A 657 -0.16 14.78 2.06
CA PRO A 657 -0.27 15.72 0.94
C PRO A 657 -1.35 16.80 1.15
N ILE A 658 -2.42 16.50 1.90
CA ILE A 658 -3.47 17.47 2.21
C ILE A 658 -2.98 18.47 3.26
N MET A 659 -2.35 17.98 4.33
CA MET A 659 -1.81 18.75 5.43
C MET A 659 -0.80 19.78 4.90
N ILE A 660 0.22 19.32 4.18
CA ILE A 660 1.25 20.19 3.64
C ILE A 660 0.70 21.18 2.61
N ALA A 661 -0.31 20.78 1.82
CA ALA A 661 -0.98 21.68 0.89
C ALA A 661 -1.73 22.78 1.66
N PHE A 662 -2.46 22.44 2.72
CA PHE A 662 -3.15 23.40 3.59
C PHE A 662 -2.15 24.40 4.19
N GLU A 663 -1.08 23.92 4.82
CA GLU A 663 -0.07 24.74 5.48
C GLU A 663 0.59 25.73 4.51
N ALA A 664 1.08 25.21 3.38
CA ALA A 664 1.73 26.02 2.37
C ALA A 664 0.76 27.03 1.74
N LEU A 665 -0.46 26.62 1.39
CA LEU A 665 -1.46 27.51 0.80
C LEU A 665 -1.88 28.62 1.75
N ALA A 666 -2.13 28.31 3.03
CA ALA A 666 -2.54 29.30 4.02
C ALA A 666 -1.49 30.40 4.16
N VAL A 667 -0.20 30.02 4.29
CA VAL A 667 0.91 30.97 4.35
C VAL A 667 1.06 31.74 3.04
N LEU A 668 1.03 31.06 1.89
CA LEU A 668 1.19 31.70 0.58
C LEU A 668 0.08 32.72 0.30
N PHE A 669 -1.18 32.41 0.63
CA PHE A 669 -2.29 33.34 0.45
C PHE A 669 -2.15 34.55 1.37
N LEU A 670 -1.78 34.36 2.63
CA LEU A 670 -1.52 35.48 3.55
C LEU A 670 -0.39 36.39 3.03
N VAL A 671 0.72 35.81 2.58
CA VAL A 671 1.86 36.57 2.02
C VAL A 671 1.45 37.35 0.77
N GLN A 672 0.64 36.76 -0.11
CA GLN A 672 0.13 37.45 -1.30
C GLN A 672 -0.72 38.65 -0.93
N GLU A 673 -1.61 38.53 0.05
CA GLU A 673 -2.43 39.64 0.53
C GLU A 673 -1.61 40.76 1.18
N LEU A 674 -0.60 40.42 1.98
CA LEU A 674 0.28 41.40 2.62
C LEU A 674 1.07 42.18 1.57
N ARG A 675 1.55 41.52 0.52
CA ARG A 675 2.26 42.17 -0.59
C ARG A 675 1.36 43.02 -1.48
N GLU A 676 0.09 42.64 -1.66
CA GLU A 676 -0.88 43.45 -2.39
C GLU A 676 -1.15 44.78 -1.64
N LYS A 677 -1.18 44.77 -0.30
CA LYS A 677 -1.34 45.98 0.52
C LYS A 677 -0.14 46.92 0.54
N VAL A 678 1.09 46.41 0.38
CA VAL A 678 2.31 47.26 0.38
C VAL A 678 2.51 47.98 -0.96
N ASN A 679 1.88 47.47 -2.03
CA ASN A 679 1.93 48.09 -3.36
C ASN A 679 0.70 48.95 -3.69
N GLN A 680 -0.23 49.10 -2.73
CA GLN A 680 -1.35 50.04 -2.73
C GLN A 680 -1.04 51.16 -1.75
#